data_AF-A0A9K3CT02-F1
#
_entry.id   AF-A0A9K3CT02-F1
#
_cell.length_a   1.000
_cell.length_b   1.000
_cell.length_c   1.000
_cell.angle_alpha   90.00
_cell.angle_beta   90.00
_cell.angle_gamma   90.00
#
_symmetry.space_group_name_H-M   'P 1'
#
loop_
_entity.id
_entity.type
_entity.pdbx_description
1 polymer ?
#
loop_
_entity_poly.entity_id
_entity_poly.type
_entity_poly.pdbx_seq_one_letter_code
_entity_poly.pdbx_strand_id
1 'polypeptide(L)'
;QKMKMGVKAHSRLAVGDCSMWEDFEWRLQYTPIDGYDDAPSFKRLARVVRALEGEEPGEPIVKEGEDLPPRRLLFYLATPPNVYMPIVKHLADAGLNDRATIIIEKPFGTNEASAIQLTKHIQRHWDMDRVLPIDHYLGKGTAMNIMVFRWGNALFEPLWNRDHISRVEVTVEETVDVGTRGGYYDGSGCLRDMIQNHLMQLMCFVAMESPADMSPKSLRAEKHKLLSSITVPQGKDALLGQYMGYQDVQGVEPGSTTPTACSIRLAVENWRWKDVPFILQTCKAGKEARSFIDVFFKPVPMSLFGNKTKPNRIRISIQPKETIEVFFCSLASGSDDGNPGYSCPTPMSPVTPKIHTPKNMPARAATPKRKMSKHKGMIRAPTLAGPLDTSCGCKVSDPTSSIQTRQATMTFSFKEEGVTLPSAYERLLYDAQKGDFTLFPTPEESQDSWKLLDGLIAASASIPVTVYPKGELKFDQPDGVLTTMEARSHIRKHIHQTRAGLAKGACGAFIREANYAAHKRGVFHFMAAGGTTPQEAYEQIALRHDEVDWTKVHVWFGDERNVPCTSAKSNYHMVHEALLSKIPLFSSDGYGLKRPHPNVHAIIGPNDGEDERDQPGDRATRVAEQYCRTFKSHALTDGRCRANIRMDLVWLGMGADGHTVSLFPGSAAVREDTKQFVAYKVPQLGQWRISVTRKVLAAARHTMVLLAGAEKSMKLSQVLTGPIQPNLLPLLAAFPKDGKITVVADAEAGLD
;
A
#
# COMPACT_ATOMS: atom_id res chain seq x y z
N GLN A 1 24.64 36.07 12.36
CA GLN A 1 24.01 36.44 11.06
C GLN A 1 23.53 35.25 10.22
N LYS A 2 24.38 34.34 9.72
CA LYS A 2 23.93 33.17 8.91
C LYS A 2 22.85 32.32 9.61
N MET A 3 23.03 32.06 10.91
CA MET A 3 22.02 31.38 11.74
C MET A 3 20.67 32.10 11.74
N LYS A 4 20.67 33.44 11.89
CA LYS A 4 19.46 34.28 11.85
C LYS A 4 18.72 34.16 10.52
N MET A 5 19.45 34.15 9.41
CA MET A 5 18.88 33.96 8.08
C MET A 5 18.28 32.56 7.92
N GLY A 6 18.99 31.51 8.37
CA GLY A 6 18.49 30.13 8.34
C GLY A 6 17.22 29.95 9.16
N VAL A 7 17.18 30.47 10.39
CA VAL A 7 15.98 30.42 11.24
C VAL A 7 14.82 31.18 10.59
N LYS A 8 15.05 32.38 10.04
CA LYS A 8 14.01 33.13 9.30
C LYS A 8 13.49 32.38 8.07
N ALA A 9 14.35 31.65 7.36
CA ALA A 9 13.97 30.92 6.14
C ALA A 9 13.25 29.59 6.41
N HIS A 10 13.54 28.91 7.53
CA HIS A 10 13.12 27.53 7.76
C HIS A 10 12.23 27.31 9.00
N SER A 11 12.06 28.32 9.86
CA SER A 11 11.18 28.22 11.01
C SER A 11 9.72 28.06 10.59
N ARG A 12 8.99 27.17 11.27
CA ARG A 12 7.54 27.00 11.10
C ARG A 12 6.73 28.12 11.73
N LEU A 13 7.31 28.80 12.73
CA LEU A 13 6.73 29.96 13.39
C LEU A 13 7.23 31.23 12.73
N ALA A 14 6.37 32.23 12.55
CA ALA A 14 6.75 33.52 12.01
C ALA A 14 7.77 34.19 12.95
N VAL A 15 9.05 34.15 12.57
CA VAL A 15 10.15 34.58 13.43
C VAL A 15 10.18 36.10 13.62
N GLY A 16 9.60 36.89 12.70
CA GLY A 16 9.44 38.35 12.84
C GLY A 16 10.63 39.09 13.49
N ASP A 17 10.31 40.18 14.22
CA ASP A 17 11.16 40.75 15.27
C ASP A 17 10.83 40.04 16.60
N CYS A 18 11.13 38.75 16.69
CA CYS A 18 10.97 38.01 17.93
C CYS A 18 11.93 38.57 19.00
N SER A 19 11.39 39.13 20.07
CA SER A 19 12.15 39.65 21.22
C SER A 19 13.00 38.58 21.92
N MET A 20 12.75 37.29 21.67
CA MET A 20 13.55 36.19 22.19
C MET A 20 14.82 35.90 21.37
N TRP A 21 14.97 36.49 20.17
CA TRP A 21 16.15 36.25 19.34
C TRP A 21 17.43 36.71 20.04
N GLU A 22 17.41 37.85 20.74
CA GLU A 22 18.57 38.37 21.45
C GLU A 22 19.03 37.45 22.58
N ASP A 23 18.08 36.93 23.37
CA ASP A 23 18.38 35.92 24.42
C ASP A 23 18.86 34.59 23.81
N PHE A 24 18.28 34.15 22.69
CA PHE A 24 18.75 32.96 21.98
C PHE A 24 20.17 33.15 21.41
N GLU A 25 20.42 34.27 20.73
CA GLU A 25 21.71 34.61 20.12
C GLU A 25 22.81 34.73 21.18
N TRP A 26 22.51 35.32 22.34
CA TRP A 26 23.42 35.39 23.48
C TRP A 26 23.90 34.01 23.97
N ARG A 27 23.08 32.97 23.82
CA ARG A 27 23.40 31.60 24.26
C ARG A 27 24.17 30.79 23.20
N LEU A 28 24.36 31.33 22.00
CA LEU A 28 25.08 30.65 20.93
C LEU A 28 26.58 30.94 21.01
N GLN A 29 27.38 29.87 21.03
CA GLN A 29 28.83 29.95 20.85
C GLN A 29 29.25 29.06 19.69
N TYR A 30 30.26 29.51 18.94
CA TYR A 30 30.84 28.76 17.84
C TYR A 30 32.31 28.48 18.13
N THR A 31 32.68 27.21 18.10
CA THR A 31 34.07 26.76 18.20
C THR A 31 34.46 26.06 16.90
N PRO A 32 35.45 26.55 16.14
CA PRO A 32 35.89 25.91 14.92
C PRO A 32 36.63 24.58 15.24
N ILE A 33 36.27 23.55 14.48
CA ILE A 33 36.92 22.24 14.47
C ILE A 33 37.59 22.10 13.09
N ASP A 34 38.92 22.00 13.07
CA ASP A 34 39.70 22.02 11.83
C ASP A 34 39.55 20.69 11.04
N GLY A 35 39.27 19.61 11.76
CA GLY A 35 38.92 18.30 11.21
C GLY A 35 38.30 17.40 12.27
N TYR A 36 37.42 16.49 11.87
CA TYR A 36 36.76 15.58 12.83
C TYR A 36 37.70 14.57 13.48
N ASP A 37 38.91 14.40 12.94
CA ASP A 37 39.98 13.59 13.53
C ASP A 37 41.08 14.43 14.20
N ASP A 38 40.89 15.75 14.34
CA ASP A 38 41.88 16.65 14.94
C ASP A 38 41.71 16.73 16.47
N ALA A 39 42.47 15.91 17.20
CA ALA A 39 42.44 15.88 18.67
C ALA A 39 42.63 17.27 19.35
N PRO A 40 43.55 18.16 18.88
CA PRO A 40 43.66 19.53 19.41
C PRO A 40 42.35 20.33 19.35
N SER A 41 41.56 20.21 18.28
CA SER A 41 40.25 20.86 18.15
C SER A 41 39.28 20.44 19.25
N PHE A 42 39.21 19.16 19.58
CA PHE A 42 38.34 18.66 20.65
C PHE A 42 38.81 19.08 22.04
N LYS A 43 40.13 19.22 22.26
CA LYS A 43 40.67 19.82 23.49
C LYS A 43 40.32 21.31 23.62
N ARG A 44 40.23 22.05 22.50
CA ARG A 44 39.72 23.44 22.51
C ARG A 44 38.24 23.46 22.87
N LEU A 45 37.44 22.59 22.25
CA LEU A 45 36.02 22.44 22.55
C LEU A 45 35.79 22.15 24.05
N ALA A 46 36.55 21.22 24.64
CA ALA A 46 36.43 20.90 26.06
C ALA A 46 36.73 22.10 26.97
N ARG A 47 37.74 22.92 26.63
CA ARG A 47 38.01 24.16 27.36
C ARG A 47 36.85 25.15 27.29
N VAL A 48 36.21 25.29 26.13
CA VAL A 48 35.05 26.17 25.96
C VAL A 48 33.85 25.66 26.77
N VAL A 49 33.56 24.36 26.72
CA VAL A 49 32.47 23.75 27.49
C VAL A 49 32.68 23.95 29.00
N ARG A 50 33.88 23.66 29.52
CA ARG A 50 34.20 23.87 30.95
C ARG A 50 34.10 25.34 31.37
N ALA A 51 34.57 26.25 30.53
CA ALA A 51 34.43 27.69 30.79
C ALA A 51 32.95 28.13 30.87
N LEU A 52 32.08 27.59 30.01
CA LEU A 52 30.63 27.85 30.05
C LEU A 52 29.96 27.27 31.31
N GLU A 53 30.49 26.16 31.82
CA GLU A 53 30.06 25.56 33.09
C GLU A 53 30.57 26.31 34.33
N GLY A 54 31.53 27.23 34.16
CA GLY A 54 32.13 27.99 35.25
C GLY A 54 33.24 27.22 35.99
N GLU A 55 33.86 26.22 35.35
CA GLU A 55 34.89 25.36 35.92
C GLU A 55 36.32 25.87 35.57
N GLU A 56 37.24 25.92 36.55
CA GLU A 56 38.66 26.20 36.31
C GLU A 56 39.43 24.93 35.87
N PRO A 57 40.48 25.04 35.03
CA PRO A 57 41.22 23.86 34.54
C PRO A 57 42.01 23.18 35.68
N GLY A 58 41.58 21.98 36.10
CA GLY A 58 42.37 21.09 36.96
C GLY A 58 41.77 20.73 38.33
N GLU A 59 40.60 21.24 38.70
CA GLU A 59 39.90 20.82 39.93
C GLU A 59 38.93 19.66 39.70
N PRO A 60 38.75 18.73 40.68
CA PRO A 60 37.72 17.71 40.62
C PRO A 60 36.31 18.31 40.64
N ILE A 61 35.43 17.66 39.89
CA ILE A 61 34.06 18.08 39.51
C ILE A 61 33.04 18.14 40.68
N VAL A 62 33.43 17.80 41.92
CA VAL A 62 32.49 17.75 43.06
C VAL A 62 32.73 18.93 44.00
N LYS A 63 31.90 19.98 43.88
CA LYS A 63 31.56 20.80 45.05
C LYS A 63 30.39 20.12 45.75
N GLU A 64 30.67 19.35 46.81
CA GLU A 64 29.63 18.90 47.74
C GLU A 64 28.93 20.14 48.31
N GLY A 65 27.62 20.30 48.04
CA GLY A 65 26.79 21.26 48.77
C GLY A 65 25.85 22.17 47.99
N GLU A 66 25.79 22.12 46.65
CA GLU A 66 24.76 22.87 45.89
C GLU A 66 23.71 21.94 45.27
N ASP A 67 22.46 22.08 45.70
CA ASP A 67 21.24 21.37 45.23
C ASP A 67 20.83 21.73 43.77
N LEU A 68 21.76 22.18 42.94
CA LEU A 68 21.50 22.37 41.51
C LEU A 68 21.75 21.03 40.79
N PRO A 69 20.77 20.49 40.03
CA PRO A 69 21.02 19.28 39.27
C PRO A 69 22.18 19.54 38.30
N PRO A 70 23.14 18.61 38.18
CA PRO A 70 24.29 18.79 37.30
C PRO A 70 23.81 19.11 35.88
N ARG A 71 24.41 20.13 35.25
CA ARG A 71 24.08 20.52 33.87
C ARG A 71 24.28 19.29 32.96
N ARG A 72 23.25 18.93 32.19
CA ARG A 72 23.32 17.81 31.25
C ARG A 72 23.88 18.31 29.92
N LEU A 73 25.03 17.78 29.53
CA LEU A 73 25.64 18.06 28.23
C LEU A 73 24.97 17.19 27.15
N LEU A 74 24.62 17.80 26.02
CA LEU A 74 24.03 17.12 24.88
C LEU A 74 24.85 17.39 23.63
N PHE A 75 25.44 16.35 23.05
CA PHE A 75 26.15 16.43 21.77
C PHE A 75 25.26 15.94 20.65
N TYR A 76 24.90 16.81 19.71
CA TYR A 76 24.10 16.45 18.53
C TYR A 76 24.99 16.33 17.29
N LEU A 77 25.13 15.12 16.76
CA LEU A 77 25.99 14.85 15.60
C LEU A 77 25.23 15.06 14.29
N ALA A 78 25.03 16.32 13.92
CA ALA A 78 24.54 16.74 12.59
C ALA A 78 25.65 16.60 11.52
N THR A 79 26.30 15.45 11.45
CA THR A 79 27.49 15.21 10.62
C THR A 79 27.34 13.94 9.77
N PRO A 80 28.13 13.78 8.70
CA PRO A 80 28.13 12.56 7.90
C PRO A 80 28.55 11.30 8.70
N PRO A 81 28.06 10.09 8.35
CA PRO A 81 28.33 8.88 9.15
C PRO A 81 29.80 8.47 9.27
N ASN A 82 30.62 8.75 8.26
CA ASN A 82 32.03 8.39 8.24
C ASN A 82 32.87 9.10 9.31
N VAL A 83 32.34 10.16 9.94
CA VAL A 83 33.03 10.90 10.99
C VAL A 83 32.52 10.61 12.40
N TYR A 84 31.54 9.72 12.58
CA TYR A 84 31.02 9.39 13.91
C TYR A 84 32.08 8.78 14.83
N MET A 85 32.82 7.78 14.34
CA MET A 85 33.87 7.10 15.13
C MET A 85 34.95 8.06 15.66
N PRO A 86 35.57 8.93 14.84
CA PRO A 86 36.57 9.87 15.35
C PRO A 86 35.97 10.90 16.30
N ILE A 87 34.77 11.44 16.02
CA ILE A 87 34.09 12.38 16.94
C ILE A 87 33.86 11.76 18.32
N VAL A 88 33.28 10.56 18.36
CA VAL A 88 32.99 9.80 19.58
C VAL A 88 34.26 9.58 20.42
N LYS A 89 35.35 9.20 19.76
CA LYS A 89 36.64 8.97 20.41
C LYS A 89 37.23 10.27 20.95
N HIS A 90 37.31 11.32 20.14
CA HIS A 90 37.96 12.57 20.54
C HIS A 90 37.18 13.34 21.60
N LEU A 91 35.84 13.24 21.63
CA LEU A 91 35.04 13.76 22.74
C LEU A 91 35.35 13.02 24.05
N ALA A 92 35.51 11.69 24.00
CA ALA A 92 35.88 10.91 25.17
C ALA A 92 37.33 11.18 25.64
N ASP A 93 38.29 11.25 24.71
CA ASP A 93 39.69 11.62 25.02
C ASP A 93 39.81 13.04 25.62
N ALA A 94 38.87 13.92 25.30
CA ALA A 94 38.78 15.25 25.88
C ALA A 94 38.05 15.28 27.25
N GLY A 95 37.55 14.14 27.72
CA GLY A 95 36.83 13.99 29.00
C GLY A 95 35.44 14.61 29.01
N LEU A 96 34.75 14.61 27.86
CA LEU A 96 33.40 15.18 27.71
C LEU A 96 32.28 14.12 27.73
N ASN A 97 32.63 12.83 27.80
CA ASN A 97 31.71 11.69 27.74
C ASN A 97 31.00 11.38 29.08
N ASP A 98 31.68 11.54 30.23
CA ASP A 98 31.20 11.05 31.54
C ASP A 98 29.85 11.63 32.00
N ARG A 99 29.51 12.84 31.55
CA ARG A 99 28.28 13.58 31.92
C ARG A 99 27.40 13.96 30.72
N ALA A 100 27.74 13.47 29.54
CA ALA A 100 27.05 13.86 28.31
C ALA A 100 26.19 12.74 27.74
N THR A 101 25.14 13.16 27.03
CA THR A 101 24.34 12.33 26.14
C THR A 101 24.72 12.69 24.71
N ILE A 102 24.87 11.68 23.86
CA ILE A 102 25.19 11.86 22.45
C ILE A 102 24.01 11.44 21.59
N ILE A 103 23.57 12.33 20.71
CA ILE A 103 22.54 12.09 19.72
C ILE A 103 23.22 11.89 18.36
N ILE A 104 22.88 10.80 17.69
CA ILE A 104 23.48 10.40 16.42
C ILE A 104 22.41 10.35 15.34
N GLU A 105 22.63 11.07 14.24
CA GLU A 105 21.75 11.05 13.08
C GLU A 105 21.80 9.73 12.32
N LYS A 106 20.76 9.45 11.53
CA LYS A 106 20.76 8.31 10.62
C LYS A 106 21.67 8.57 9.41
N PRO A 107 22.27 7.53 8.80
CA PRO A 107 22.19 6.12 9.16
C PRO A 107 23.17 5.69 10.27
N PHE A 108 22.71 4.82 11.17
CA PHE A 108 23.54 4.16 12.19
C PHE A 108 24.12 2.86 11.63
N GLY A 109 25.28 2.95 10.98
CA GLY A 109 25.80 1.88 10.12
C GLY A 109 25.11 1.84 8.75
N THR A 110 25.66 1.06 7.82
CA THR A 110 25.13 0.89 6.44
C THR A 110 24.74 -0.57 6.12
N ASN A 111 25.03 -1.47 7.06
CA ASN A 111 24.74 -2.90 7.10
C ASN A 111 24.97 -3.41 8.54
N GLU A 112 24.64 -4.66 8.81
CA GLU A 112 24.79 -5.29 10.13
C GLU A 112 26.24 -5.20 10.64
N ALA A 113 27.23 -5.53 9.81
CA ALA A 113 28.63 -5.56 10.19
C ALA A 113 29.16 -4.17 10.62
N SER A 114 28.82 -3.12 9.86
CA SER A 114 29.22 -1.74 10.16
C SER A 114 28.48 -1.16 11.35
N ALA A 115 27.21 -1.53 11.57
CA ALA A 115 26.46 -1.15 12.76
C ALA A 115 27.06 -1.79 14.03
N ILE A 116 27.44 -3.07 13.96
CA ILE A 116 28.17 -3.76 15.05
C ILE A 116 29.52 -3.09 15.31
N GLN A 117 30.27 -2.74 14.24
CA GLN A 117 31.56 -2.06 14.38
C GLN A 117 31.41 -0.69 15.06
N LEU A 118 30.43 0.12 14.62
CA LEU A 118 30.14 1.41 15.21
C LEU A 118 29.73 1.28 16.68
N THR A 119 28.85 0.32 16.99
CA THR A 119 28.42 0.07 18.38
C THR A 119 29.60 -0.31 19.27
N LYS A 120 30.43 -1.27 18.85
CA LYS A 120 31.63 -1.69 19.60
C LYS A 120 32.62 -0.55 19.80
N HIS A 121 32.75 0.35 18.82
CA HIS A 121 33.61 1.52 18.95
C HIS A 121 33.06 2.50 19.98
N ILE A 122 31.77 2.81 19.94
CA ILE A 122 31.12 3.71 20.91
C ILE A 122 31.19 3.13 22.33
N GLN A 123 30.90 1.85 22.50
CA GLN A 123 30.87 1.16 23.80
C GLN A 123 32.21 1.19 24.54
N ARG A 124 33.34 1.34 23.84
CA ARG A 124 34.68 1.50 24.47
C ARG A 124 34.86 2.84 25.18
N HIS A 125 34.07 3.83 24.81
CA HIS A 125 34.27 5.23 25.18
C HIS A 125 33.05 5.83 25.88
N TRP A 126 31.85 5.31 25.66
CA TRP A 126 30.59 5.88 26.14
C TRP A 126 29.73 4.83 26.84
N ASP A 127 28.97 5.29 27.83
CA ASP A 127 27.84 4.54 28.38
C ASP A 127 26.73 4.44 27.33
N MET A 128 26.32 3.22 27.00
CA MET A 128 25.36 2.94 25.94
C MET A 128 23.96 3.48 26.25
N ASP A 129 23.60 3.64 27.52
CA ASP A 129 22.33 4.26 27.92
C ASP A 129 22.26 5.76 27.59
N ARG A 130 23.39 6.37 27.23
CA ARG A 130 23.51 7.78 26.85
C ARG A 130 23.77 8.01 25.36
N VAL A 131 23.68 6.95 24.55
CA VAL A 131 23.84 7.00 23.10
C VAL A 131 22.48 6.89 22.45
N LEU A 132 22.06 7.95 21.75
CA LEU A 132 20.71 8.13 21.24
C LEU A 132 20.70 8.25 19.71
N PRO A 133 20.65 7.13 18.97
CA PRO A 133 20.28 7.14 17.56
C PRO A 133 18.93 7.84 17.36
N ILE A 134 18.81 8.76 16.39
CA ILE A 134 17.54 9.41 16.07
C ILE A 134 16.76 8.66 14.99
N ASP A 135 15.47 8.45 15.25
CA ASP A 135 14.46 8.21 14.24
C ASP A 135 13.34 9.25 14.39
N HIS A 136 13.30 10.22 13.48
CA HIS A 136 12.32 11.31 13.53
C HIS A 136 10.86 10.87 13.34
N TYR A 137 10.56 9.65 12.86
CA TYR A 137 9.17 9.17 12.82
C TYR A 137 8.61 8.91 14.23
N LEU A 138 9.47 8.52 15.17
CA LEU A 138 9.08 8.27 16.56
C LEU A 138 8.68 9.55 17.30
N GLY A 139 9.22 10.71 16.87
CA GLY A 139 8.88 12.02 17.41
C GLY A 139 7.53 12.58 16.93
N LYS A 140 6.85 11.92 15.97
CA LYS A 140 5.53 12.37 15.49
C LYS A 140 4.45 11.99 16.51
N GLY A 141 3.57 12.92 16.88
CA GLY A 141 2.60 12.74 17.97
C GLY A 141 1.72 11.49 17.81
N THR A 142 1.30 11.21 16.58
CA THR A 142 0.54 10.00 16.21
C THR A 142 1.27 8.68 16.40
N ALA A 143 2.60 8.63 16.32
CA ALA A 143 3.35 7.40 16.56
C ALA A 143 3.20 6.92 18.01
N MET A 144 3.25 7.83 18.98
CA MET A 144 2.96 7.51 20.39
C MET A 144 1.51 7.13 20.63
N ASN A 145 0.57 7.78 19.92
CA ASN A 145 -0.85 7.47 20.05
C ASN A 145 -1.19 6.03 19.64
N ILE A 146 -0.34 5.33 18.89
CA ILE A 146 -0.50 3.89 18.63
C ILE A 146 -0.52 3.11 19.96
N MET A 147 0.44 3.38 20.86
CA MET A 147 0.53 2.70 22.14
C MET A 147 -0.65 3.05 23.06
N VAL A 148 -1.02 4.34 23.11
CA VAL A 148 -2.20 4.81 23.85
C VAL A 148 -3.48 4.19 23.31
N PHE A 149 -3.61 4.09 21.98
CA PHE A 149 -4.78 3.49 21.35
C PHE A 149 -4.93 2.01 21.71
N ARG A 150 -3.82 1.26 21.69
CA ARG A 150 -3.82 -0.17 22.04
C ARG A 150 -4.14 -0.40 23.52
N TRP A 151 -3.31 0.13 24.42
CA TRP A 151 -3.40 -0.23 25.84
C TRP A 151 -4.29 0.69 26.68
N GLY A 152 -4.64 1.86 26.17
CA GLY A 152 -5.61 2.77 26.81
C GLY A 152 -7.07 2.41 26.53
N ASN A 153 -7.35 1.46 25.62
CA ASN A 153 -8.71 1.14 25.20
C ASN A 153 -9.03 -0.35 25.36
N ALA A 154 -9.81 -0.67 26.39
CA ALA A 154 -10.31 -2.03 26.64
C ALA A 154 -11.15 -2.60 25.48
N LEU A 155 -11.68 -1.75 24.60
CA LEU A 155 -12.44 -2.17 23.42
C LEU A 155 -11.54 -2.77 22.32
N PHE A 156 -10.33 -2.24 22.11
CA PHE A 156 -9.51 -2.57 20.94
C PHE A 156 -8.45 -3.64 21.21
N GLU A 157 -7.81 -3.64 22.38
CA GLU A 157 -6.75 -4.62 22.69
C GLU A 157 -7.20 -6.09 22.58
N PRO A 158 -8.41 -6.50 23.02
CA PRO A 158 -8.88 -7.87 22.85
C PRO A 158 -9.02 -8.30 21.38
N LEU A 159 -9.19 -7.34 20.46
CA LEU A 159 -9.28 -7.56 19.03
C LEU A 159 -7.90 -7.48 18.35
N TRP A 160 -6.82 -7.16 19.08
CA TRP A 160 -5.50 -6.85 18.54
C TRP A 160 -4.60 -8.09 18.42
N ASN A 161 -5.09 -9.12 17.73
CA ASN A 161 -4.42 -10.41 17.57
C ASN A 161 -4.85 -11.14 16.30
N ARG A 162 -4.15 -12.23 15.96
CA ARG A 162 -4.40 -13.09 14.80
C ARG A 162 -5.80 -13.68 14.69
N ASP A 163 -6.59 -13.76 15.77
CA ASP A 163 -7.94 -14.32 15.69
C ASP A 163 -8.90 -13.34 14.99
N HIS A 164 -8.64 -12.05 15.12
CA HIS A 164 -9.50 -10.97 14.61
C HIS A 164 -8.86 -10.20 13.46
N ILE A 165 -7.53 -10.04 13.46
CA ILE A 165 -6.78 -9.33 12.43
C ILE A 165 -6.43 -10.29 11.29
N SER A 166 -6.69 -9.86 10.05
CA SER A 166 -6.29 -10.58 8.85
C SER A 166 -4.92 -10.17 8.34
N ARG A 167 -4.54 -8.90 8.51
CA ARG A 167 -3.23 -8.35 8.12
C ARG A 167 -2.99 -6.94 8.65
N VAL A 168 -1.74 -6.50 8.58
CA VAL A 168 -1.31 -5.13 8.90
C VAL A 168 -0.50 -4.56 7.74
N GLU A 169 -0.76 -3.32 7.36
CA GLU A 169 -0.03 -2.60 6.32
C GLU A 169 0.52 -1.29 6.88
N VAL A 170 1.80 -1.01 6.66
CA VAL A 170 2.48 0.24 7.01
C VAL A 170 2.94 0.89 5.71
N THR A 171 2.37 2.04 5.38
CA THR A 171 2.58 2.70 4.09
C THR A 171 3.17 4.09 4.29
N VAL A 172 4.25 4.40 3.57
CA VAL A 172 4.88 5.72 3.53
C VAL A 172 5.14 6.14 2.08
N GLU A 173 4.38 7.12 1.60
CA GLU A 173 4.52 7.71 0.27
C GLU A 173 5.09 9.12 0.38
N GLU A 174 6.08 9.42 -0.47
CA GLU A 174 6.68 10.74 -0.60
C GLU A 174 6.46 11.27 -2.01
N THR A 175 6.01 12.52 -2.13
CA THR A 175 5.90 13.20 -3.44
C THR A 175 7.25 13.61 -4.00
N VAL A 176 8.23 13.81 -3.12
CA VAL A 176 9.59 14.23 -3.47
C VAL A 176 10.32 13.06 -4.12
N ASP A 177 11.03 13.34 -5.22
CA ASP A 177 11.93 12.38 -5.86
C ASP A 177 13.35 12.50 -5.28
N VAL A 178 14.32 11.80 -5.85
CA VAL A 178 15.69 11.78 -5.29
C VAL A 178 16.43 13.10 -5.48
N GLY A 179 16.01 13.95 -6.43
CA GLY A 179 16.60 15.26 -6.68
C GLY A 179 18.13 15.23 -6.83
N THR A 180 18.83 16.10 -6.11
CA THR A 180 20.29 16.24 -6.18
C THR A 180 21.07 15.18 -5.39
N ARG A 181 20.38 14.27 -4.69
CA ARG A 181 21.01 13.25 -3.83
C ARG A 181 21.23 11.91 -4.55
N GLY A 182 21.23 11.91 -5.89
CA GLY A 182 21.36 10.72 -6.74
C GLY A 182 22.48 9.79 -6.29
N GLY A 183 23.72 10.29 -6.25
CA GLY A 183 24.90 9.46 -5.91
C GLY A 183 24.90 8.88 -4.48
N TYR A 184 24.26 9.54 -3.52
CA TYR A 184 24.08 8.95 -2.18
C TYR A 184 22.94 7.92 -2.16
N TYR A 185 21.82 8.24 -2.81
CA TYR A 185 20.63 7.39 -2.79
C TYR A 185 20.86 6.09 -3.57
N ASP A 186 21.65 6.12 -4.64
CA ASP A 186 21.93 4.95 -5.49
C ASP A 186 22.65 3.82 -4.72
N GLY A 187 23.47 4.17 -3.71
CA GLY A 187 24.06 3.18 -2.80
C GLY A 187 23.12 2.72 -1.68
N SER A 188 22.07 3.46 -1.38
CA SER A 188 21.16 3.21 -0.25
C SER A 188 19.92 2.43 -0.68
N GLY A 189 19.16 2.97 -1.65
CA GLY A 189 17.84 2.51 -2.04
C GLY A 189 16.76 2.73 -0.95
N CYS A 190 15.50 2.48 -1.32
CA CYS A 190 14.36 2.67 -0.41
C CYS A 190 14.37 1.70 0.79
N LEU A 191 14.98 0.52 0.64
CA LEU A 191 15.13 -0.48 1.70
C LEU A 191 15.93 0.10 2.90
N ARG A 192 17.10 0.68 2.64
CA ARG A 192 17.94 1.28 3.70
C ARG A 192 17.43 2.64 4.15
N ASP A 193 16.85 3.43 3.24
CA ASP A 193 16.41 4.79 3.56
C ASP A 193 15.18 4.82 4.49
N MET A 194 14.23 3.89 4.28
CA MET A 194 12.89 3.93 4.88
C MET A 194 12.49 2.66 5.63
N ILE A 195 12.83 1.46 5.13
CA ILE A 195 12.37 0.20 5.75
C ILE A 195 13.10 -0.05 7.07
N GLN A 196 14.43 -0.04 7.04
CA GLN A 196 15.30 -0.39 8.17
C GLN A 196 14.96 0.32 9.47
N ASN A 197 14.55 1.59 9.38
CA ASN A 197 14.26 2.46 10.51
C ASN A 197 12.74 2.69 10.64
N HIS A 198 12.19 3.61 9.87
CA HIS A 198 10.90 4.24 10.07
C HIS A 198 9.77 3.22 10.05
N LEU A 199 9.70 2.39 9.00
CA LEU A 199 8.60 1.45 8.86
C LEU A 199 8.72 0.28 9.85
N MET A 200 9.93 -0.20 10.13
CA MET A 200 10.15 -1.22 11.15
C MET A 200 9.81 -0.71 12.56
N GLN A 201 10.16 0.52 12.89
CA GLN A 201 9.85 1.13 14.19
C GLN A 201 8.34 1.36 14.37
N LEU A 202 7.64 1.85 13.34
CA LEU A 202 6.17 1.96 13.35
C LEU A 202 5.51 0.59 13.49
N MET A 203 6.00 -0.41 12.76
CA MET A 203 5.53 -1.80 12.87
C MET A 203 5.74 -2.34 14.29
N CYS A 204 6.86 -2.03 14.94
CA CYS A 204 7.11 -2.42 16.32
C CYS A 204 6.04 -1.88 17.28
N PHE A 205 5.67 -0.60 17.17
CA PHE A 205 4.60 -0.04 18.02
C PHE A 205 3.24 -0.69 17.81
N VAL A 206 2.95 -1.16 16.60
CA VAL A 206 1.71 -1.88 16.29
C VAL A 206 1.73 -3.31 16.84
N ALA A 207 2.88 -3.98 16.79
CA ALA A 207 2.97 -5.43 16.97
C ALA A 207 3.54 -5.90 18.32
N MET A 208 4.32 -5.08 19.02
CA MET A 208 4.95 -5.48 20.29
C MET A 208 3.92 -5.83 21.36
N GLU A 209 4.27 -6.68 22.32
CA GLU A 209 3.39 -6.97 23.47
C GLU A 209 3.30 -5.76 24.40
N SER A 210 2.34 -5.80 25.34
CA SER A 210 2.28 -4.80 26.41
C SER A 210 3.53 -4.89 27.28
N PRO A 211 4.31 -3.80 27.41
CA PRO A 211 5.46 -3.78 28.29
C PRO A 211 5.00 -3.76 29.75
N ALA A 212 5.90 -4.13 30.67
CA ALA A 212 5.62 -4.07 32.10
C ALA A 212 5.33 -2.64 32.60
N ASP A 213 5.97 -1.65 31.96
CA ASP A 213 5.76 -0.22 32.19
C ASP A 213 6.16 0.59 30.93
N MET A 214 5.99 1.92 31.00
CA MET A 214 6.39 2.84 29.92
C MET A 214 7.86 3.28 30.00
N SER A 215 8.70 2.59 30.79
CA SER A 215 10.12 2.94 30.84
C SER A 215 10.80 2.59 29.49
N PRO A 216 11.87 3.31 29.11
CA PRO A 216 12.62 3.00 27.90
C PRO A 216 13.08 1.53 27.88
N LYS A 217 13.53 0.99 29.02
CA LYS A 217 14.00 -0.39 29.14
C LYS A 217 12.92 -1.42 28.80
N SER A 218 11.71 -1.26 29.35
CA SER A 218 10.61 -2.20 29.12
C SER A 218 10.13 -2.18 27.67
N LEU A 219 10.03 -0.98 27.07
CA LEU A 219 9.67 -0.83 25.67
C LEU A 219 10.71 -1.44 24.73
N ARG A 220 12.00 -1.20 24.98
CA ARG A 220 13.12 -1.79 24.22
C ARG A 220 13.09 -3.31 24.27
N ALA A 221 12.82 -3.89 25.43
CA ALA A 221 12.73 -5.35 25.59
C ALA A 221 11.63 -5.96 24.70
N GLU A 222 10.44 -5.34 24.64
CA GLU A 222 9.36 -5.84 23.80
C GLU A 222 9.60 -5.62 22.30
N LYS A 223 10.28 -4.52 21.91
CA LYS A 223 10.73 -4.32 20.53
C LYS A 223 11.76 -5.37 20.12
N HIS A 224 12.79 -5.59 20.92
CA HIS A 224 13.82 -6.60 20.67
C HIS A 224 13.21 -8.01 20.53
N LYS A 225 12.35 -8.39 21.48
CA LYS A 225 11.60 -9.65 21.43
C LYS A 225 10.79 -9.79 20.14
N LEU A 226 10.09 -8.73 19.73
CA LEU A 226 9.35 -8.75 18.47
C LEU A 226 10.28 -8.92 17.26
N LEU A 227 11.33 -8.09 17.12
CA LEU A 227 12.27 -8.14 15.98
C LEU A 227 12.92 -9.52 15.86
N SER A 228 13.30 -10.13 16.98
CA SER A 228 13.86 -11.48 17.02
C SER A 228 12.91 -12.59 16.53
N SER A 229 11.60 -12.31 16.50
CA SER A 229 10.57 -13.23 16.01
C SER A 229 10.23 -13.05 14.53
N ILE A 230 10.87 -12.11 13.83
CA ILE A 230 10.62 -11.89 12.41
C ILE A 230 11.49 -12.84 11.59
N THR A 231 10.87 -13.56 10.66
CA THR A 231 11.62 -14.37 9.68
C THR A 231 12.02 -13.52 8.49
N VAL A 232 13.27 -13.68 8.03
CA VAL A 232 13.74 -13.02 6.79
C VAL A 232 12.86 -13.47 5.61
N PRO A 233 12.18 -12.54 4.94
CA PRO A 233 11.33 -12.87 3.80
C PRO A 233 12.11 -13.43 2.61
N GLN A 234 11.45 -14.27 1.80
CA GLN A 234 12.05 -14.80 0.57
C GLN A 234 11.86 -13.81 -0.60
N GLY A 235 12.53 -14.01 -1.74
CA GLY A 235 12.41 -13.11 -2.90
C GLY A 235 10.97 -12.91 -3.40
N LYS A 236 10.10 -13.91 -3.24
CA LYS A 236 8.65 -13.81 -3.56
C LYS A 236 7.86 -12.87 -2.63
N ASP A 237 8.46 -12.51 -1.50
CA ASP A 237 7.87 -11.70 -0.45
C ASP A 237 8.25 -10.22 -0.56
N ALA A 238 8.84 -9.80 -1.68
CA ALA A 238 9.10 -8.41 -1.97
C ALA A 238 8.71 -8.05 -3.41
N LEU A 239 8.25 -6.81 -3.57
CA LEU A 239 8.04 -6.15 -4.85
C LEU A 239 8.91 -4.90 -4.87
N LEU A 240 9.70 -4.72 -5.93
CA LEU A 240 10.62 -3.60 -6.08
C LEU A 240 10.24 -2.74 -7.29
N GLY A 241 10.37 -1.43 -7.16
CA GLY A 241 10.11 -0.50 -8.25
C GLY A 241 11.08 0.68 -8.29
N GLN A 242 11.26 1.25 -9.48
CA GLN A 242 12.06 2.44 -9.74
C GLN A 242 11.21 3.44 -10.55
N TYR A 243 11.17 4.72 -10.19
CA TYR A 243 10.35 5.66 -10.96
C TYR A 243 10.99 5.97 -12.33
N MET A 244 10.15 6.27 -13.33
CA MET A 244 10.59 6.71 -14.66
C MET A 244 11.46 7.97 -14.58
N GLY A 245 12.64 7.93 -15.20
CA GLY A 245 13.62 9.01 -15.20
C GLY A 245 14.59 9.01 -14.01
N TYR A 246 14.62 7.95 -13.19
CA TYR A 246 15.61 7.83 -12.11
C TYR A 246 17.05 7.75 -12.63
N GLN A 247 17.29 6.99 -13.70
CA GLN A 247 18.63 6.84 -14.29
C GLN A 247 19.18 8.14 -14.91
N ASP A 248 18.30 9.12 -15.16
CA ASP A 248 18.69 10.45 -15.67
C ASP A 248 19.08 11.43 -14.53
N VAL A 249 18.94 11.01 -13.26
CA VAL A 249 19.26 11.85 -12.10
C VAL A 249 20.78 11.98 -11.95
N GLN A 250 21.25 13.20 -11.70
CA GLN A 250 22.68 13.48 -11.53
C GLN A 250 23.30 12.61 -10.41
N GLY A 251 24.34 11.86 -10.77
CA GLY A 251 25.10 10.99 -9.87
C GLY A 251 24.55 9.57 -9.72
N VAL A 252 23.47 9.21 -10.42
CA VAL A 252 23.01 7.82 -10.54
C VAL A 252 23.78 7.11 -11.65
N GLU A 253 24.17 5.86 -11.42
CA GLU A 253 24.89 5.08 -12.44
C GLU A 253 23.94 4.66 -13.60
N PRO A 254 24.40 4.74 -14.87
CA PRO A 254 23.62 4.23 -16.00
C PRO A 254 23.27 2.75 -15.84
N GLY A 255 22.00 2.39 -16.03
CA GLY A 255 21.54 1.02 -15.82
C GLY A 255 21.32 0.62 -14.36
N SER A 256 21.41 1.57 -13.41
CA SER A 256 21.10 1.31 -12.00
C SER A 256 19.73 0.67 -11.83
N THR A 257 19.70 -0.42 -11.05
CA THR A 257 18.50 -1.12 -10.62
C THR A 257 18.10 -0.75 -9.19
N THR A 258 18.58 0.38 -8.65
CA THR A 258 18.27 0.77 -7.28
C THR A 258 16.77 1.04 -7.12
N PRO A 259 16.09 0.37 -6.16
CA PRO A 259 14.66 0.55 -5.98
C PRO A 259 14.36 1.89 -5.29
N THR A 260 13.45 2.67 -5.87
CA THR A 260 12.87 3.90 -5.31
C THR A 260 11.49 3.65 -4.69
N ALA A 261 10.95 2.45 -4.84
CA ALA A 261 9.75 1.96 -4.19
C ALA A 261 9.89 0.49 -3.83
N CYS A 262 9.26 0.06 -2.74
CA CYS A 262 9.13 -1.35 -2.40
C CYS A 262 7.83 -1.65 -1.66
N SER A 263 7.43 -2.92 -1.69
CA SER A 263 6.46 -3.51 -0.78
C SER A 263 6.98 -4.86 -0.33
N ILE A 264 7.11 -5.05 0.97
CA ILE A 264 7.72 -6.24 1.58
C ILE A 264 6.73 -6.87 2.54
N ARG A 265 6.54 -8.19 2.45
CA ARG A 265 5.74 -8.97 3.37
C ARG A 265 6.65 -9.63 4.41
N LEU A 266 6.44 -9.28 5.68
CA LEU A 266 7.09 -9.88 6.84
C LEU A 266 6.15 -10.90 7.50
N ALA A 267 6.74 -11.98 8.01
CA ALA A 267 6.08 -12.93 8.88
C ALA A 267 6.62 -12.75 10.31
N VAL A 268 5.70 -12.56 11.27
CA VAL A 268 6.02 -12.45 12.69
C VAL A 268 5.68 -13.78 13.36
N GLU A 269 6.70 -14.56 13.67
CA GLU A 269 6.62 -15.94 14.15
C GLU A 269 6.47 -15.98 15.68
N ASN A 270 5.36 -15.43 16.17
CA ASN A 270 5.00 -15.50 17.59
C ASN A 270 3.49 -15.78 17.77
N TRP A 271 3.10 -16.06 19.02
CA TRP A 271 1.72 -16.45 19.36
C TRP A 271 0.66 -15.45 18.90
N ARG A 272 0.91 -14.15 19.05
CA ARG A 272 -0.07 -13.11 18.73
C ARG A 272 -0.29 -12.94 17.23
N TRP A 273 0.78 -13.10 16.43
CA TRP A 273 0.80 -12.69 15.02
C TRP A 273 1.02 -13.83 14.03
N LYS A 274 1.10 -15.09 14.48
CA LYS A 274 1.27 -16.24 13.59
C LYS A 274 0.24 -16.22 12.45
N ASP A 275 0.73 -16.37 11.22
CA ASP A 275 -0.04 -16.33 9.97
C ASP A 275 -0.69 -14.98 9.62
N VAL A 276 -0.41 -13.90 10.37
CA VAL A 276 -0.82 -12.54 10.02
C VAL A 276 0.33 -11.85 9.26
N PRO A 277 0.15 -11.53 7.97
CA PRO A 277 1.18 -10.83 7.22
C PRO A 277 1.28 -9.35 7.62
N PHE A 278 2.50 -8.89 7.80
CA PHE A 278 2.84 -7.47 7.95
C PHE A 278 3.43 -6.96 6.64
N ILE A 279 2.85 -5.92 6.06
CA ILE A 279 3.33 -5.36 4.78
C ILE A 279 3.94 -4.00 5.03
N LEU A 280 5.21 -3.82 4.67
CA LEU A 280 5.91 -2.53 4.74
C LEU A 280 6.06 -1.99 3.33
N GLN A 281 5.57 -0.77 3.09
CA GLN A 281 5.46 -0.20 1.75
C GLN A 281 5.95 1.23 1.71
N THR A 282 6.77 1.54 0.71
CA THR A 282 7.24 2.91 0.54
C THR A 282 7.52 3.24 -0.91
N CYS A 283 7.39 4.53 -1.27
CA CYS A 283 7.83 5.04 -2.55
C CYS A 283 8.27 6.50 -2.50
N LYS A 284 9.25 6.83 -3.35
CA LYS A 284 9.54 8.18 -3.81
C LYS A 284 8.71 8.52 -5.05
N ALA A 285 8.55 9.81 -5.33
CA ALA A 285 7.78 10.30 -6.47
C ALA A 285 6.35 9.72 -6.53
N GLY A 286 5.73 9.54 -5.36
CA GLY A 286 4.33 9.16 -5.20
C GLY A 286 3.37 10.31 -5.51
N LYS A 287 2.07 10.01 -5.48
CA LYS A 287 1.03 11.00 -5.81
C LYS A 287 0.86 12.05 -4.71
N GLU A 288 0.91 11.59 -3.46
CA GLU A 288 0.60 12.39 -2.27
C GLU A 288 1.59 12.04 -1.15
N ALA A 289 1.96 13.03 -0.34
CA ALA A 289 2.84 12.81 0.80
C ALA A 289 2.01 12.32 1.98
N ARG A 290 2.03 11.01 2.23
CA ARG A 290 1.17 10.36 3.22
C ARG A 290 1.91 9.25 3.95
N SER A 291 1.60 9.07 5.23
CA SER A 291 2.09 7.95 6.02
C SER A 291 0.97 7.47 6.92
N PHE A 292 0.64 6.19 6.83
CA PHE A 292 -0.47 5.61 7.58
C PHE A 292 -0.24 4.12 7.81
N ILE A 293 -0.96 3.59 8.79
CA ILE A 293 -0.99 2.17 9.12
C ILE A 293 -2.43 1.71 8.96
N ASP A 294 -2.68 0.66 8.20
CA ASP A 294 -3.97 -0.01 8.11
C ASP A 294 -3.93 -1.37 8.82
N VAL A 295 -4.81 -1.56 9.79
CA VAL A 295 -5.07 -2.84 10.45
C VAL A 295 -6.39 -3.38 9.92
N PHE A 296 -6.33 -4.47 9.16
CA PHE A 296 -7.50 -5.09 8.54
C PHE A 296 -7.99 -6.24 9.39
N PHE A 297 -9.30 -6.27 9.66
CA PHE A 297 -9.94 -7.36 10.39
C PHE A 297 -10.34 -8.48 9.43
N LYS A 298 -10.61 -9.67 9.99
CA LYS A 298 -11.17 -10.78 9.23
C LYS A 298 -12.61 -10.46 8.82
N PRO A 299 -13.09 -10.98 7.68
CA PRO A 299 -14.49 -10.88 7.32
C PRO A 299 -15.36 -11.61 8.35
N VAL A 300 -16.61 -11.18 8.48
CA VAL A 300 -17.59 -11.95 9.25
C VAL A 300 -17.78 -13.34 8.61
N PRO A 301 -17.95 -14.41 9.41
CA PRO A 301 -18.03 -15.78 8.87
C PRO A 301 -19.16 -15.99 7.86
N MET A 302 -20.29 -15.30 8.05
CA MET A 302 -21.46 -15.36 7.18
C MET A 302 -22.10 -13.97 7.08
N SER A 303 -22.36 -13.49 5.87
CA SER A 303 -23.17 -12.29 5.67
C SER A 303 -24.65 -12.68 5.73
N LEU A 304 -25.40 -11.99 6.59
CA LEU A 304 -26.86 -12.11 6.67
C LEU A 304 -27.59 -11.10 5.77
N PHE A 305 -26.83 -10.29 5.03
CA PHE A 305 -27.34 -9.16 4.24
C PHE A 305 -27.33 -9.49 2.75
N GLY A 306 -28.11 -8.75 1.95
CA GLY A 306 -28.24 -8.97 0.51
C GLY A 306 -26.97 -8.73 -0.30
N ASN A 307 -25.92 -8.19 0.33
CA ASN A 307 -24.59 -8.02 -0.24
C ASN A 307 -23.47 -8.59 0.67
N LYS A 308 -22.29 -8.82 0.09
CA LYS A 308 -21.09 -9.15 0.87
C LYS A 308 -20.68 -7.93 1.71
N THR A 309 -20.54 -8.14 3.01
CA THR A 309 -19.99 -7.13 3.91
C THR A 309 -18.49 -6.98 3.69
N LYS A 310 -17.99 -5.75 3.78
CA LYS A 310 -16.55 -5.48 3.76
C LYS A 310 -15.98 -5.73 5.15
N PRO A 311 -14.77 -6.31 5.27
CA PRO A 311 -14.09 -6.42 6.55
C PRO A 311 -13.89 -5.04 7.20
N ASN A 312 -13.86 -5.02 8.53
CA ASN A 312 -13.55 -3.79 9.26
C ASN A 312 -12.07 -3.44 9.07
N ARG A 313 -11.75 -2.15 9.22
CA ARG A 313 -10.39 -1.63 9.10
C ARG A 313 -10.19 -0.52 10.12
N ILE A 314 -9.02 -0.46 10.73
CA ILE A 314 -8.57 0.70 11.49
C ILE A 314 -7.40 1.33 10.73
N ARG A 315 -7.51 2.61 10.42
CA ARG A 315 -6.42 3.39 9.80
C ARG A 315 -5.86 4.37 10.82
N ILE A 316 -4.56 4.33 11.05
CA ILE A 316 -3.83 5.30 11.86
C ILE A 316 -3.01 6.16 10.91
N SER A 317 -3.43 7.40 10.67
CA SER A 317 -2.76 8.34 9.78
C SER A 317 -1.77 9.19 10.56
N ILE A 318 -0.50 9.16 10.14
CA ILE A 318 0.61 9.90 10.75
C ILE A 318 0.81 11.24 10.03
N GLN A 319 0.71 11.24 8.71
CA GLN A 319 0.74 12.46 7.88
C GLN A 319 -0.10 12.24 6.61
N PRO A 320 -0.69 13.29 5.99
CA PRO A 320 -0.59 14.70 6.36
C PRO A 320 -1.51 15.13 7.50
N LYS A 321 -2.54 14.35 7.80
CA LYS A 321 -3.44 14.59 8.93
C LYS A 321 -3.23 13.50 9.97
N GLU A 322 -3.10 13.93 11.21
CA GLU A 322 -2.96 13.05 12.37
C GLU A 322 -4.34 12.57 12.82
N THR A 323 -4.73 11.37 12.38
CA THR A 323 -6.08 10.82 12.64
C THR A 323 -6.07 9.32 12.93
N ILE A 324 -7.10 8.83 13.62
CA ILE A 324 -7.47 7.41 13.68
C ILE A 324 -8.86 7.26 13.09
N GLU A 325 -9.01 6.36 12.11
CA GLU A 325 -10.28 6.11 11.43
C GLU A 325 -10.69 4.65 11.58
N VAL A 326 -11.93 4.41 12.02
CA VAL A 326 -12.52 3.08 12.13
C VAL A 326 -13.56 2.91 11.03
N PHE A 327 -13.32 1.97 10.12
CA PHE A 327 -14.20 1.63 9.03
C PHE A 327 -15.04 0.39 9.40
N PHE A 328 -16.36 0.51 9.35
CA PHE A 328 -17.31 -0.54 9.74
C PHE A 328 -18.52 -0.57 8.81
N CYS A 329 -19.37 -1.60 8.91
CA CYS A 329 -20.58 -1.72 8.10
C CYS A 329 -21.78 -1.01 8.76
N SER A 330 -22.55 -0.27 7.96
CA SER A 330 -23.81 0.37 8.37
C SER A 330 -24.93 0.07 7.35
N LEU A 331 -26.17 0.37 7.72
CA LEU A 331 -27.33 0.28 6.81
C LEU A 331 -27.12 1.20 5.60
N ALA A 332 -27.39 0.67 4.40
CA ALA A 332 -27.53 1.48 3.20
C ALA A 332 -28.96 2.03 3.13
N SER A 333 -29.14 3.34 3.29
CA SER A 333 -30.41 4.01 3.04
C SER A 333 -30.66 4.07 1.53
N GLY A 334 -31.87 3.71 1.07
CA GLY A 334 -32.24 3.56 -0.35
C GLY A 334 -32.34 4.83 -1.19
N SER A 335 -31.44 5.80 -0.99
CA SER A 335 -31.34 7.01 -1.81
C SER A 335 -29.92 7.56 -1.73
N ASP A 336 -29.05 7.17 -2.67
CA ASP A 336 -27.77 7.86 -2.90
C ASP A 336 -27.53 7.91 -4.41
N ASP A 337 -28.13 8.92 -5.04
CA ASP A 337 -27.66 9.46 -6.32
C ASP A 337 -26.34 10.21 -6.07
N GLY A 338 -25.22 9.48 -6.22
CA GLY A 338 -23.92 10.00 -6.68
C GLY A 338 -23.44 11.41 -6.28
N ASN A 339 -23.46 11.81 -5.00
CA ASN A 339 -22.80 13.05 -4.56
C ASN A 339 -21.85 12.82 -3.35
N PRO A 340 -20.53 13.08 -3.45
CA PRO A 340 -19.61 12.92 -2.34
C PRO A 340 -19.55 14.22 -1.52
N GLY A 341 -20.45 14.38 -0.55
CA GLY A 341 -20.36 15.53 0.35
C GLY A 341 -21.58 15.69 1.25
N TYR A 342 -21.56 15.03 2.41
CA TYR A 342 -22.33 15.49 3.56
C TYR A 342 -21.36 15.92 4.65
N SER A 343 -21.03 17.21 4.65
CA SER A 343 -20.50 17.91 5.82
C SER A 343 -21.60 18.03 6.86
N CYS A 344 -21.31 17.64 8.10
CA CYS A 344 -22.12 17.99 9.26
C CYS A 344 -22.32 19.52 9.29
N PRO A 345 -23.54 20.05 9.50
CA PRO A 345 -23.71 21.50 9.62
C PRO A 345 -23.00 21.98 10.88
N THR A 346 -22.20 23.04 10.73
CA THR A 346 -21.62 23.81 11.85
C THR A 346 -22.72 24.25 12.82
N PRO A 347 -22.46 24.29 14.14
CA PRO A 347 -23.43 24.84 15.09
C PRO A 347 -23.62 26.33 14.79
N MET A 348 -24.86 26.73 14.47
CA MET A 348 -25.20 28.14 14.33
C MET A 348 -24.97 28.87 15.66
N SER A 349 -24.32 30.04 15.59
CA SER A 349 -24.19 30.98 16.69
C SER A 349 -25.55 31.24 17.35
N PRO A 350 -25.60 31.44 18.69
CA PRO A 350 -26.86 31.63 19.38
C PRO A 350 -27.53 32.94 18.92
N VAL A 351 -28.65 32.80 18.22
CA VAL A 351 -29.56 33.91 17.95
C VAL A 351 -30.21 34.30 19.28
N THR A 352 -29.81 35.44 19.83
CA THR A 352 -30.52 36.05 20.98
C THR A 352 -31.96 36.39 20.60
N PRO A 353 -32.98 35.87 21.29
CA PRO A 353 -34.36 36.25 21.01
C PRO A 353 -34.62 37.69 21.49
N LYS A 354 -34.99 38.58 20.57
CA LYS A 354 -35.49 39.92 20.89
C LYS A 354 -36.88 39.79 21.52
N ILE A 355 -36.94 39.87 22.84
CA ILE A 355 -38.20 40.04 23.58
C ILE A 355 -38.65 41.50 23.41
N HIS A 356 -39.83 41.68 22.83
CA HIS A 356 -40.55 42.95 22.81
C HIS A 356 -41.30 43.12 24.14
N THR A 357 -41.06 44.20 24.87
CA THR A 357 -41.98 44.70 25.90
C THR A 357 -42.17 46.22 25.78
N PRO A 358 -43.37 46.74 26.10
CA PRO A 358 -43.80 48.08 25.69
C PRO A 358 -43.32 49.20 26.63
N LYS A 359 -43.27 50.42 26.08
CA LYS A 359 -42.92 51.67 26.78
C LYS A 359 -44.02 52.09 27.78
N ASN A 360 -43.63 52.46 29.00
CA ASN A 360 -44.11 53.64 29.75
C ASN A 360 -43.22 53.92 30.99
N MET A 361 -42.92 55.21 31.21
CA MET A 361 -42.11 55.85 32.28
C MET A 361 -42.92 56.08 33.59
N PRO A 362 -42.38 56.67 34.69
CA PRO A 362 -41.01 56.74 35.23
C PRO A 362 -40.86 56.56 36.78
N ALA A 363 -39.60 56.61 37.26
CA ALA A 363 -39.09 57.22 38.51
C ALA A 363 -38.86 56.41 39.83
N ARG A 364 -37.65 56.69 40.38
CA ARG A 364 -37.18 56.76 41.79
C ARG A 364 -36.54 55.54 42.50
N ALA A 365 -35.23 55.73 42.75
CA ALA A 365 -34.46 55.64 44.00
C ALA A 365 -34.47 54.35 44.87
N ALA A 366 -33.28 53.75 45.07
CA ALA A 366 -32.55 53.66 46.36
C ALA A 366 -31.46 52.57 46.31
N THR A 367 -30.35 52.84 46.99
CA THR A 367 -29.11 52.04 47.11
C THR A 367 -29.19 51.02 48.29
N PRO A 368 -28.07 50.47 48.83
CA PRO A 368 -27.53 49.13 48.52
C PRO A 368 -27.45 48.22 49.77
N LYS A 369 -26.97 46.95 49.62
CA LYS A 369 -26.30 46.05 50.63
C LYS A 369 -26.80 44.60 50.50
N ARG A 370 -26.15 43.54 51.00
CA ARG A 370 -24.77 43.13 51.31
C ARG A 370 -24.92 41.72 51.92
N LYS A 371 -24.03 40.79 51.55
CA LYS A 371 -23.55 39.59 52.31
C LYS A 371 -24.49 38.41 52.69
N MET A 372 -24.04 37.24 52.21
CA MET A 372 -23.70 36.00 52.95
C MET A 372 -24.77 35.08 53.58
N SER A 373 -24.67 33.81 53.14
CA SER A 373 -24.47 32.59 53.95
C SER A 373 -25.67 31.76 54.46
N LYS A 374 -25.69 30.53 53.91
CA LYS A 374 -25.93 29.19 54.52
C LYS A 374 -27.35 28.65 54.77
N HIS A 375 -27.57 27.52 54.09
CA HIS A 375 -28.11 26.23 54.53
C HIS A 375 -29.63 26.02 54.67
N LYS A 376 -30.14 25.13 53.80
CA LYS A 376 -31.09 24.00 54.00
C LYS A 376 -31.30 23.42 52.58
N GLY A 377 -30.87 22.22 52.22
CA GLY A 377 -31.30 20.93 52.75
C GLY A 377 -32.47 20.41 51.90
N MET A 378 -32.21 19.68 50.81
CA MET A 378 -33.04 18.56 50.33
C MET A 378 -32.49 17.94 49.04
N ILE A 379 -32.36 16.63 49.08
CA ILE A 379 -32.06 15.70 47.99
C ILE A 379 -33.17 15.76 46.93
N ARG A 380 -32.82 15.99 45.66
CA ARG A 380 -33.61 15.57 44.48
C ARG A 380 -32.67 15.33 43.30
N ALA A 381 -32.73 14.11 42.76
CA ALA A 381 -32.09 13.73 41.51
C ALA A 381 -32.65 14.55 40.33
N PRO A 382 -31.83 15.04 39.39
CA PRO A 382 -32.33 15.60 38.14
C PRO A 382 -32.33 14.52 37.06
N THR A 383 -33.54 14.10 36.72
CA THR A 383 -33.91 13.41 35.49
C THR A 383 -33.45 14.23 34.28
N LEU A 384 -32.44 13.74 33.54
CA LEU A 384 -32.08 14.26 32.22
C LEU A 384 -32.90 13.51 31.17
N ALA A 385 -34.09 14.03 30.88
CA ALA A 385 -34.82 13.70 29.65
C ALA A 385 -34.98 15.02 28.86
N GLY A 386 -34.07 15.24 27.92
CA GLY A 386 -34.23 16.19 26.80
C GLY A 386 -34.54 15.40 25.53
N PRO A 387 -35.32 15.95 24.59
CA PRO A 387 -36.01 15.16 23.56
C PRO A 387 -35.02 14.57 22.54
N LEU A 388 -35.15 13.26 22.31
CA LEU A 388 -34.66 12.60 21.11
C LEU A 388 -35.44 13.17 19.91
N ASP A 389 -34.73 13.80 18.98
CA ASP A 389 -35.28 14.22 17.71
C ASP A 389 -35.47 12.97 16.82
N THR A 390 -36.66 12.37 16.91
CA THR A 390 -37.08 11.26 16.04
C THR A 390 -37.82 11.82 14.83
N SER A 391 -37.09 12.10 13.75
CA SER A 391 -37.68 12.17 12.40
C SER A 391 -37.25 10.95 11.59
N CYS A 392 -37.86 9.78 11.87
CA CYS A 392 -37.85 8.69 10.89
C CYS A 392 -38.87 8.99 9.79
N GLY A 393 -38.40 9.52 8.67
CA GLY A 393 -39.10 9.38 7.39
C GLY A 393 -38.97 7.93 6.89
N CYS A 394 -39.56 6.99 7.61
CA CYS A 394 -39.58 5.58 7.24
C CYS A 394 -40.57 5.39 6.06
N LYS A 395 -40.11 5.54 4.81
CA LYS A 395 -40.80 4.91 3.67
C LYS A 395 -40.62 3.40 3.81
N VAL A 396 -41.73 2.69 4.00
CA VAL A 396 -41.77 1.22 3.98
C VAL A 396 -41.32 0.78 2.59
N SER A 397 -40.07 0.34 2.47
CA SER A 397 -39.59 -0.38 1.31
C SER A 397 -40.27 -1.75 1.27
N ASP A 398 -40.68 -2.15 0.08
CA ASP A 398 -41.24 -3.44 -0.28
C ASP A 398 -40.67 -4.61 0.56
N PRO A 399 -41.49 -5.47 1.19
CA PRO A 399 -41.04 -6.59 2.02
C PRO A 399 -40.20 -7.65 1.29
N THR A 400 -39.98 -7.49 -0.02
CA THR A 400 -39.09 -8.31 -0.85
C THR A 400 -37.66 -7.76 -0.98
N SER A 401 -37.36 -6.57 -0.46
CA SER A 401 -36.03 -5.96 -0.59
C SER A 401 -35.07 -6.41 0.52
N SER A 402 -34.06 -7.21 0.15
CA SER A 402 -32.99 -7.63 1.07
C SER A 402 -32.25 -6.43 1.68
N ILE A 403 -32.02 -6.42 3.00
CA ILE A 403 -31.26 -5.38 3.70
C ILE A 403 -29.86 -5.26 3.07
N GLN A 404 -29.51 -4.05 2.63
CA GLN A 404 -28.21 -3.75 2.03
C GLN A 404 -27.31 -3.04 3.05
N THR A 405 -26.01 -3.32 2.97
CA THR A 405 -25.00 -2.66 3.81
C THR A 405 -24.10 -1.73 2.99
N ARG A 406 -23.57 -0.69 3.63
CA ARG A 406 -22.49 0.16 3.11
C ARG A 406 -21.37 0.27 4.14
N GLN A 407 -20.20 0.74 3.72
CA GLN A 407 -19.11 1.05 4.65
C GLN A 407 -19.30 2.47 5.18
N ALA A 408 -19.22 2.62 6.50
CA ALA A 408 -19.20 3.88 7.22
C ALA A 408 -17.84 4.05 7.92
N THR A 409 -17.52 5.29 8.28
CA THR A 409 -16.25 5.66 8.92
C THR A 409 -16.51 6.51 10.15
N MET A 410 -15.84 6.19 11.25
CA MET A 410 -15.71 7.06 12.42
C MET A 410 -14.29 7.61 12.48
N THR A 411 -14.14 8.93 12.50
CA THR A 411 -12.83 9.61 12.42
C THR A 411 -12.53 10.38 13.70
N PHE A 412 -11.38 10.11 14.30
CA PHE A 412 -10.81 10.83 15.43
C PHE A 412 -9.63 11.67 14.94
N SER A 413 -9.68 12.99 15.10
CA SER A 413 -8.61 13.91 14.68
C SER A 413 -7.88 14.45 15.90
N PHE A 414 -6.55 14.40 15.88
CA PHE A 414 -5.72 14.95 16.96
C PHE A 414 -5.38 16.43 16.78
N LYS A 415 -5.76 17.01 15.64
CA LYS A 415 -5.61 18.44 15.41
C LYS A 415 -6.74 19.19 16.10
N GLU A 416 -6.45 19.78 17.26
CA GLU A 416 -7.29 20.79 17.90
C GLU A 416 -7.13 22.14 17.19
N GLU A 417 -8.22 22.88 16.98
CA GLU A 417 -8.15 24.22 16.40
C GLU A 417 -7.30 25.14 17.29
N GLY A 418 -6.29 25.79 16.70
CA GLY A 418 -5.41 26.74 17.41
C GLY A 418 -4.16 26.14 18.07
N VAL A 419 -4.01 24.80 18.13
CA VAL A 419 -2.82 24.15 18.71
C VAL A 419 -1.84 23.75 17.62
N THR A 420 -0.62 24.30 17.66
CA THR A 420 0.47 23.86 16.79
C THR A 420 1.24 22.73 17.46
N LEU A 421 1.15 21.51 16.91
CA LEU A 421 1.93 20.38 17.40
C LEU A 421 3.43 20.60 17.12
N PRO A 422 4.33 20.24 18.07
CA PRO A 422 5.77 20.34 17.86
C PRO A 422 6.20 19.47 16.68
N SER A 423 7.26 19.87 15.98
CA SER A 423 7.87 19.00 14.98
C SER A 423 8.53 17.80 15.66
N ALA A 424 8.79 16.73 14.89
CA ALA A 424 9.45 15.55 15.43
C ALA A 424 10.81 15.86 16.08
N TYR A 425 11.63 16.70 15.44
CA TYR A 425 12.92 17.11 16.00
C TYR A 425 12.77 17.99 17.23
N GLU A 426 11.83 18.95 17.23
CA GLU A 426 11.52 19.75 18.43
C GLU A 426 11.19 18.84 19.62
N ARG A 427 10.37 17.81 19.39
CA ARG A 427 9.98 16.86 20.43
C ARG A 427 11.16 16.00 20.92
N LEU A 428 11.87 15.34 20.01
CA LEU A 428 12.96 14.44 20.38
C LEU A 428 14.10 15.18 21.09
N LEU A 429 14.49 16.36 20.62
CA LEU A 429 15.52 17.17 21.28
C LEU A 429 15.09 17.61 22.68
N TYR A 430 13.82 17.97 22.86
CA TYR A 430 13.27 18.30 24.17
C TYR A 430 13.27 17.08 25.11
N ASP A 431 12.86 15.91 24.63
CA ASP A 431 12.85 14.67 25.41
C ASP A 431 14.28 14.29 25.84
N ALA A 432 15.26 14.39 24.92
CA ALA A 432 16.67 14.18 25.25
C ALA A 432 17.20 15.17 26.31
N GLN A 433 16.82 16.45 26.24
CA GLN A 433 17.16 17.44 27.27
C GLN A 433 16.55 17.08 28.64
N LYS A 434 15.35 16.50 28.66
CA LYS A 434 14.71 16.00 29.88
C LYS A 434 15.27 14.67 30.36
N GLY A 435 16.07 13.98 29.56
CA GLY A 435 16.55 12.62 29.82
C GLY A 435 15.47 11.56 29.62
N ASP A 436 14.42 11.88 28.87
CA ASP A 436 13.44 10.90 28.43
C ASP A 436 13.91 10.29 27.11
N PHE A 437 14.34 9.03 27.18
CA PHE A 437 14.90 8.30 26.04
C PHE A 437 13.92 7.29 25.45
N THR A 438 12.63 7.43 25.77
CA THR A 438 11.57 6.49 25.38
C THR A 438 11.41 6.37 23.86
N LEU A 439 11.60 7.48 23.14
CA LEU A 439 11.40 7.56 21.69
C LEU A 439 12.69 7.39 20.88
N PHE A 440 13.77 6.98 21.53
CA PHE A 440 15.06 6.74 20.86
C PHE A 440 15.29 5.23 20.71
N PRO A 441 15.52 4.73 19.47
CA PRO A 441 16.01 3.39 19.26
C PRO A 441 17.36 3.19 19.93
N THR A 442 17.69 1.95 20.30
CA THR A 442 19.06 1.64 20.76
C THR A 442 19.96 1.20 19.61
N PRO A 443 21.29 1.23 19.82
CA PRO A 443 22.23 0.60 18.90
C PRO A 443 21.95 -0.90 18.67
N GLU A 444 21.47 -1.63 19.67
CA GLU A 444 21.09 -3.05 19.53
C GLU A 444 19.84 -3.21 18.67
N GLU A 445 18.80 -2.39 18.87
CA GLU A 445 17.62 -2.38 17.98
C GLU A 445 18.01 -2.06 16.52
N SER A 446 19.02 -1.20 16.33
CA SER A 446 19.57 -0.91 15.01
C SER A 446 20.27 -2.13 14.42
N GLN A 447 20.99 -2.93 15.21
CA GLN A 447 21.61 -4.18 14.75
C GLN A 447 20.57 -5.23 14.37
N ASP A 448 19.53 -5.43 15.18
CA ASP A 448 18.46 -6.39 14.88
C ASP A 448 17.73 -6.05 13.58
N SER A 449 17.45 -4.75 13.38
CA SER A 449 16.83 -4.28 12.14
C SER A 449 17.75 -4.45 10.93
N TRP A 450 19.06 -4.21 11.07
CA TRP A 450 20.04 -4.46 10.02
C TRP A 450 20.15 -5.93 9.65
N LYS A 451 20.18 -6.83 10.63
CA LYS A 451 20.22 -8.28 10.39
C LYS A 451 19.04 -8.75 9.52
N LEU A 452 17.84 -8.24 9.81
CA LEU A 452 16.65 -8.53 9.01
C LEU A 452 16.75 -7.90 7.61
N LEU A 453 17.22 -6.65 7.52
CA LEU A 453 17.31 -5.94 6.25
C LEU A 453 18.40 -6.51 5.33
N ASP A 454 19.55 -6.90 5.84
CA ASP A 454 20.63 -7.49 5.04
C ASP A 454 20.17 -8.82 4.42
N GLY A 455 19.44 -9.63 5.20
CA GLY A 455 18.76 -10.82 4.69
C GLY A 455 17.74 -10.49 3.59
N LEU A 456 16.94 -9.44 3.77
CA LEU A 456 16.00 -8.93 2.77
C LEU A 456 16.68 -8.47 1.49
N ILE A 457 17.75 -7.68 1.61
CA ILE A 457 18.52 -7.16 0.49
C ILE A 457 19.11 -8.33 -0.31
N ALA A 458 19.72 -9.29 0.37
CA ALA A 458 20.24 -10.51 -0.25
C ALA A 458 19.14 -11.31 -0.97
N ALA A 459 17.98 -11.52 -0.32
CA ALA A 459 16.84 -12.21 -0.92
C ALA A 459 16.21 -11.43 -2.09
N SER A 460 16.37 -10.10 -2.09
CA SER A 460 15.81 -9.21 -3.11
C SER A 460 16.71 -9.01 -4.33
N ALA A 461 17.98 -9.42 -4.26
CA ALA A 461 18.96 -9.21 -5.33
C ALA A 461 18.54 -9.87 -6.66
N SER A 462 17.77 -10.96 -6.60
CA SER A 462 17.24 -11.64 -7.79
C SER A 462 15.84 -11.15 -8.21
N ILE A 463 15.27 -10.15 -7.53
CA ILE A 463 13.95 -9.61 -7.85
C ILE A 463 14.12 -8.49 -8.88
N PRO A 464 13.51 -8.58 -10.06
CA PRO A 464 13.52 -7.49 -11.04
C PRO A 464 12.92 -6.21 -10.47
N VAL A 465 13.66 -5.10 -10.60
CA VAL A 465 13.19 -3.78 -10.24
C VAL A 465 12.44 -3.19 -11.41
N THR A 466 11.16 -2.86 -11.22
CA THR A 466 10.35 -2.43 -12.35
C THR A 466 10.02 -0.96 -12.33
N VAL A 467 9.91 -0.42 -13.54
CA VAL A 467 9.70 0.99 -13.74
C VAL A 467 8.24 1.40 -13.49
N TYR A 468 8.01 2.49 -12.76
CA TYR A 468 6.67 3.07 -12.56
C TYR A 468 6.62 4.57 -12.91
N PRO A 469 5.51 5.08 -13.48
CA PRO A 469 5.36 6.52 -13.71
C PRO A 469 5.27 7.28 -12.38
N LYS A 470 5.90 8.46 -12.31
CA LYS A 470 5.80 9.35 -11.14
C LYS A 470 4.33 9.69 -10.88
N GLY A 471 3.90 9.61 -9.62
CA GLY A 471 2.54 9.93 -9.17
C GLY A 471 1.49 8.85 -9.43
N GLU A 472 1.83 7.74 -10.10
CA GLU A 472 0.84 6.72 -10.48
C GLU A 472 0.89 5.44 -9.62
N LEU A 473 1.92 5.25 -8.80
CA LEU A 473 2.01 4.10 -7.90
C LEU A 473 0.95 4.22 -6.79
N LYS A 474 0.20 3.14 -6.54
CA LYS A 474 -0.88 3.08 -5.53
C LYS A 474 -0.68 1.92 -4.58
N PHE A 475 -0.64 2.22 -3.28
CA PHE A 475 -0.60 1.21 -2.21
C PHE A 475 -1.97 0.97 -1.55
N ASP A 476 -2.91 1.90 -1.66
CA ASP A 476 -4.17 1.95 -0.89
C ASP A 476 -5.31 1.01 -1.36
N GLN A 477 -5.02 0.08 -2.27
CA GLN A 477 -6.02 -0.86 -2.77
C GLN A 477 -6.22 -2.01 -1.76
N PRO A 478 -7.43 -2.21 -1.19
CA PRO A 478 -7.69 -3.20 -0.14
C PRO A 478 -7.36 -4.66 -0.51
N ASP A 479 -7.15 -4.94 -1.79
CA ASP A 479 -6.79 -6.28 -2.26
C ASP A 479 -5.42 -6.28 -2.96
N GLY A 480 -4.88 -5.12 -3.36
CA GLY A 480 -3.95 -5.04 -4.49
C GLY A 480 -2.63 -5.78 -4.28
N VAL A 481 -1.95 -5.53 -3.17
CA VAL A 481 -0.55 -5.95 -3.04
C VAL A 481 -0.41 -7.40 -2.55
N LEU A 482 -1.21 -7.82 -1.55
CA LEU A 482 -1.26 -9.23 -1.13
C LEU A 482 -1.82 -10.13 -2.21
N THR A 483 -2.95 -9.78 -2.85
CA THR A 483 -3.49 -10.64 -3.91
C THR A 483 -2.50 -10.79 -5.06
N THR A 484 -1.53 -9.90 -5.21
CA THR A 484 -0.49 -10.04 -6.24
C THR A 484 0.65 -10.90 -5.79
N MET A 485 1.18 -10.70 -4.58
CA MET A 485 2.21 -11.58 -4.02
C MET A 485 1.67 -13.01 -3.93
N GLU A 486 0.40 -13.16 -3.53
CA GLU A 486 -0.34 -14.41 -3.54
C GLU A 486 -0.65 -14.90 -4.96
N ALA A 487 -1.18 -14.09 -5.88
CA ALA A 487 -1.46 -14.51 -7.25
C ALA A 487 -0.19 -15.02 -7.94
N ARG A 488 0.94 -14.35 -7.74
CA ARG A 488 2.26 -14.76 -8.27
C ARG A 488 2.78 -16.04 -7.64
N SER A 489 2.57 -16.23 -6.35
CA SER A 489 2.93 -17.49 -5.69
C SER A 489 2.18 -18.71 -6.25
N HIS A 490 1.03 -18.49 -6.92
CA HIS A 490 0.24 -19.53 -7.58
C HIS A 490 0.47 -19.62 -9.10
N ILE A 491 1.30 -18.76 -9.71
CA ILE A 491 1.63 -18.85 -11.13
C ILE A 491 2.54 -20.06 -11.35
N ARG A 492 2.07 -21.03 -12.14
CA ARG A 492 2.91 -22.13 -12.62
C ARG A 492 3.55 -21.74 -13.94
N LYS A 493 4.87 -21.86 -14.04
CA LYS A 493 5.60 -21.68 -15.31
C LYS A 493 5.87 -23.06 -15.94
N HIS A 494 5.56 -23.22 -17.21
CA HIS A 494 5.94 -24.36 -18.04
C HIS A 494 6.68 -23.84 -19.27
N ILE A 495 8.01 -23.96 -19.25
CA ILE A 495 8.86 -23.51 -20.35
C ILE A 495 9.19 -24.72 -21.23
N HIS A 496 8.90 -24.60 -22.51
CA HIS A 496 9.19 -25.61 -23.53
C HIS A 496 10.35 -25.16 -24.40
N GLN A 497 11.22 -26.09 -24.82
CA GLN A 497 12.38 -25.75 -25.65
C GLN A 497 12.01 -25.12 -27.00
N THR A 498 10.84 -25.48 -27.54
CA THR A 498 10.39 -25.00 -28.85
C THR A 498 8.93 -24.60 -28.80
N ARG A 499 8.54 -23.73 -29.73
CA ARG A 499 7.15 -23.33 -29.98
C ARG A 499 6.21 -24.52 -30.25
N ALA A 500 6.67 -25.52 -31.02
CA ALA A 500 5.93 -26.76 -31.23
C ALA A 500 5.75 -27.56 -29.92
N GLY A 501 6.75 -27.54 -29.04
CA GLY A 501 6.66 -28.12 -27.70
C GLY A 501 5.59 -27.43 -26.84
N LEU A 502 5.54 -26.10 -26.88
CA LEU A 502 4.48 -25.31 -26.23
C LEU A 502 3.09 -25.71 -26.74
N ALA A 503 2.89 -25.78 -28.07
CA ALA A 503 1.60 -26.13 -28.65
C ALA A 503 1.11 -27.52 -28.21
N LYS A 504 2.00 -28.51 -28.18
CA LYS A 504 1.71 -29.86 -27.65
C LYS A 504 1.38 -29.83 -26.15
N GLY A 505 2.13 -29.05 -25.37
CA GLY A 505 1.87 -28.85 -23.94
C GLY A 505 0.50 -28.25 -23.66
N ALA A 506 0.13 -27.21 -24.42
CA ALA A 506 -1.17 -26.54 -24.34
C ALA A 506 -2.33 -27.48 -24.73
N CYS A 507 -2.19 -28.25 -25.83
CA CYS A 507 -3.16 -29.27 -26.24
C CYS A 507 -3.37 -30.33 -25.14
N GLY A 508 -2.30 -30.87 -24.57
CA GLY A 508 -2.40 -31.84 -23.48
C GLY A 508 -3.09 -31.27 -22.23
N ALA A 509 -2.87 -30.00 -21.92
CA ALA A 509 -3.55 -29.33 -20.82
C ALA A 509 -5.04 -29.09 -21.10
N PHE A 510 -5.40 -28.70 -22.33
CA PHE A 510 -6.80 -28.55 -22.76
C PHE A 510 -7.58 -29.85 -22.59
N ILE A 511 -7.07 -30.96 -23.13
CA ILE A 511 -7.75 -32.27 -23.08
C ILE A 511 -7.99 -32.69 -21.63
N ARG A 512 -6.99 -32.52 -20.74
CA ARG A 512 -7.13 -32.84 -19.31
C ARG A 512 -8.21 -31.99 -18.64
N GLU A 513 -8.21 -30.68 -18.86
CA GLU A 513 -9.20 -29.77 -18.25
C GLU A 513 -10.61 -30.02 -18.80
N ALA A 514 -10.73 -30.28 -20.11
CA ALA A 514 -11.99 -30.62 -20.76
C ALA A 514 -12.61 -31.88 -20.15
N ASN A 515 -11.83 -32.96 -20.08
CA ASN A 515 -12.29 -34.23 -19.52
C ASN A 515 -12.59 -34.14 -18.02
N TYR A 516 -11.77 -33.38 -17.27
CA TYR A 516 -12.02 -33.15 -15.85
C TYR A 516 -13.31 -32.37 -15.60
N ALA A 517 -13.54 -31.28 -16.35
CA ALA A 517 -14.74 -30.47 -16.23
C ALA A 517 -15.99 -31.24 -16.68
N ALA A 518 -15.92 -31.94 -17.82
CA ALA A 518 -16.99 -32.80 -18.31
C ALA A 518 -17.38 -33.87 -17.28
N HIS A 519 -16.41 -34.55 -16.66
CA HIS A 519 -16.67 -35.55 -15.63
C HIS A 519 -17.23 -34.93 -14.33
N LYS A 520 -16.64 -33.83 -13.85
CA LYS A 520 -17.00 -33.26 -12.53
C LYS A 520 -18.23 -32.35 -12.54
N ARG A 521 -18.53 -31.74 -13.68
CA ARG A 521 -19.54 -30.68 -13.80
C ARG A 521 -20.54 -30.93 -14.91
N GLY A 522 -20.33 -31.93 -15.76
CA GLY A 522 -21.20 -32.23 -16.91
C GLY A 522 -20.99 -31.30 -18.10
N VAL A 523 -20.23 -30.22 -17.93
CA VAL A 523 -20.00 -29.18 -18.94
C VAL A 523 -18.58 -28.62 -18.80
N PHE A 524 -17.99 -28.22 -19.93
CA PHE A 524 -16.72 -27.53 -20.01
C PHE A 524 -16.87 -26.21 -20.76
N HIS A 525 -16.66 -25.09 -20.05
CA HIS A 525 -16.63 -23.77 -20.67
C HIS A 525 -15.20 -23.33 -20.96
N PHE A 526 -14.87 -23.28 -22.25
CA PHE A 526 -13.57 -22.85 -22.77
C PHE A 526 -13.66 -21.47 -23.41
N MET A 527 -12.77 -20.56 -23.03
CA MET A 527 -12.61 -19.28 -23.70
C MET A 527 -11.36 -19.29 -24.59
N ALA A 528 -11.59 -19.25 -25.89
CA ALA A 528 -10.58 -19.25 -26.94
C ALA A 528 -9.91 -17.86 -27.09
N ALA A 529 -8.61 -17.88 -27.33
CA ALA A 529 -7.82 -16.73 -27.73
C ALA A 529 -7.53 -16.73 -29.24
N GLY A 530 -7.42 -15.54 -29.82
CA GLY A 530 -6.83 -15.33 -31.14
C GLY A 530 -5.29 -15.31 -31.13
N GLY A 531 -4.69 -15.30 -32.31
CA GLY A 531 -3.24 -15.18 -32.51
C GLY A 531 -2.55 -16.47 -33.00
N THR A 532 -1.29 -16.34 -33.41
CA THR A 532 -0.55 -17.45 -34.04
C THR A 532 -0.06 -18.50 -33.04
N THR A 533 0.24 -18.12 -31.79
CA THR A 533 0.64 -19.10 -30.76
C THR A 533 -0.51 -20.03 -30.35
N PRO A 534 -1.74 -19.55 -30.08
CA PRO A 534 -2.89 -20.43 -29.86
C PRO A 534 -3.29 -21.25 -31.09
N GLN A 535 -3.10 -20.72 -32.31
CA GLN A 535 -3.43 -21.41 -33.56
C GLN A 535 -2.78 -22.79 -33.68
N GLU A 536 -1.47 -22.89 -33.45
CA GLU A 536 -0.76 -24.18 -33.49
C GLU A 536 -1.27 -25.14 -32.42
N ALA A 537 -1.67 -24.64 -31.25
CA ALA A 537 -2.25 -25.47 -30.19
C ALA A 537 -3.65 -26.00 -30.59
N TYR A 538 -4.45 -25.20 -31.29
CA TYR A 538 -5.74 -25.64 -31.87
C TYR A 538 -5.56 -26.75 -32.91
N GLU A 539 -4.58 -26.63 -33.80
CA GLU A 539 -4.25 -27.67 -34.79
C GLU A 539 -3.84 -28.98 -34.09
N GLN A 540 -3.08 -28.91 -32.99
CA GLN A 540 -2.75 -30.09 -32.19
C GLN A 540 -3.97 -30.70 -31.48
N ILE A 541 -4.97 -29.89 -31.09
CA ILE A 541 -6.22 -30.40 -30.52
C ILE A 541 -7.06 -31.07 -31.62
N ALA A 542 -7.12 -30.50 -32.82
CA ALA A 542 -7.85 -31.08 -33.94
C ALA A 542 -7.35 -32.50 -34.30
N LEU A 543 -6.03 -32.71 -34.27
CA LEU A 543 -5.42 -34.03 -34.47
C LEU A 543 -5.79 -35.05 -33.38
N ARG A 544 -6.25 -34.60 -32.21
CA ARG A 544 -6.58 -35.42 -31.04
C ARG A 544 -8.03 -35.20 -30.59
N HIS A 545 -8.90 -34.80 -31.52
CA HIS A 545 -10.26 -34.40 -31.20
C HIS A 545 -11.09 -35.54 -30.59
N ASP A 546 -10.77 -36.80 -30.90
CA ASP A 546 -11.42 -38.00 -30.36
C ASP A 546 -11.23 -38.20 -28.85
N GLU A 547 -10.25 -37.51 -28.23
CA GLU A 547 -10.00 -37.60 -26.79
C GLU A 547 -10.92 -36.68 -25.96
N VAL A 548 -11.79 -35.90 -26.59
CA VAL A 548 -12.64 -34.91 -25.96
C VAL A 548 -14.11 -35.15 -26.34
N ASP A 549 -14.99 -35.18 -25.33
CA ASP A 549 -16.43 -35.21 -25.54
C ASP A 549 -16.96 -33.81 -25.90
N TRP A 550 -16.92 -33.47 -27.19
CA TRP A 550 -17.33 -32.16 -27.71
C TRP A 550 -18.80 -31.80 -27.46
N THR A 551 -19.66 -32.78 -27.16
CA THR A 551 -21.06 -32.51 -26.79
C THR A 551 -21.17 -31.72 -25.49
N LYS A 552 -20.16 -31.81 -24.62
CA LYS A 552 -20.07 -31.12 -23.33
C LYS A 552 -19.22 -29.84 -23.38
N VAL A 553 -18.63 -29.51 -24.53
CA VAL A 553 -17.73 -28.36 -24.66
C VAL A 553 -18.48 -27.17 -25.23
N HIS A 554 -18.46 -26.05 -24.51
CA HIS A 554 -18.87 -24.75 -25.03
C HIS A 554 -17.66 -23.85 -25.26
N VAL A 555 -17.52 -23.36 -26.49
CA VAL A 555 -16.43 -22.48 -26.92
C VAL A 555 -16.92 -21.04 -26.94
N TRP A 556 -16.24 -20.18 -26.19
CA TRP A 556 -16.48 -18.75 -26.08
C TRP A 556 -15.27 -17.98 -26.62
N PHE A 557 -15.49 -16.77 -27.11
CA PHE A 557 -14.41 -15.87 -27.56
C PHE A 557 -14.23 -14.74 -26.56
N GLY A 558 -12.97 -14.54 -26.14
CA GLY A 558 -12.60 -13.48 -25.20
C GLY A 558 -12.48 -12.11 -25.87
N ASP A 559 -12.10 -12.07 -27.15
CA ASP A 559 -12.02 -10.84 -27.91
C ASP A 559 -12.26 -11.06 -29.40
N GLU A 560 -12.71 -10.02 -30.08
CA GLU A 560 -12.91 -10.03 -31.53
C GLU A 560 -12.79 -8.61 -32.13
N ARG A 561 -12.37 -8.56 -33.39
CA ARG A 561 -12.41 -7.38 -34.23
C ARG A 561 -13.84 -7.17 -34.71
N ASN A 562 -14.33 -5.93 -34.75
CA ASN A 562 -15.67 -5.67 -35.30
C ASN A 562 -15.68 -5.82 -36.84
N VAL A 563 -15.63 -7.07 -37.32
CA VAL A 563 -15.55 -7.49 -38.73
C VAL A 563 -16.45 -8.71 -38.96
N PRO A 564 -16.84 -8.98 -40.22
CA PRO A 564 -17.60 -10.19 -40.55
C PRO A 564 -16.85 -11.47 -40.18
N CYS A 565 -17.58 -12.55 -39.87
CA CYS A 565 -16.99 -13.87 -39.58
C CYS A 565 -16.18 -14.46 -40.74
N THR A 566 -16.43 -14.02 -41.98
CA THR A 566 -15.67 -14.42 -43.18
C THR A 566 -14.35 -13.67 -43.34
N SER A 567 -14.12 -12.61 -42.56
CA SER A 567 -12.88 -11.84 -42.63
C SER A 567 -11.69 -12.68 -42.14
N ALA A 568 -10.56 -12.64 -42.86
CA ALA A 568 -9.30 -13.22 -42.40
C ALA A 568 -8.78 -12.57 -41.11
N LYS A 569 -9.34 -11.42 -40.72
CA LYS A 569 -9.05 -10.76 -39.44
C LYS A 569 -9.88 -11.31 -38.28
N SER A 570 -10.93 -12.11 -38.49
CA SER A 570 -11.73 -12.61 -37.37
C SER A 570 -10.96 -13.67 -36.56
N ASN A 571 -10.94 -13.50 -35.24
CA ASN A 571 -10.44 -14.52 -34.32
C ASN A 571 -11.28 -15.79 -34.42
N TYR A 572 -12.61 -15.67 -34.55
CA TYR A 572 -13.50 -16.80 -34.76
C TYR A 572 -13.19 -17.56 -36.06
N HIS A 573 -12.92 -16.86 -37.17
CA HIS A 573 -12.50 -17.50 -38.42
C HIS A 573 -11.25 -18.36 -38.22
N MET A 574 -10.20 -17.82 -37.63
CA MET A 574 -8.95 -18.57 -37.39
C MET A 574 -9.21 -19.83 -36.55
N VAL A 575 -9.96 -19.72 -35.44
CA VAL A 575 -10.28 -20.88 -34.59
C VAL A 575 -11.16 -21.89 -35.33
N HIS A 576 -12.06 -21.43 -36.19
CA HIS A 576 -12.89 -22.30 -37.01
C HIS A 576 -12.04 -23.11 -38.00
N GLU A 577 -11.10 -22.50 -38.71
CA GLU A 577 -10.22 -23.22 -39.64
C GLU A 577 -9.25 -24.16 -38.91
N ALA A 578 -8.63 -23.70 -37.82
CA ALA A 578 -7.62 -24.47 -37.10
C ALA A 578 -8.20 -25.64 -36.29
N LEU A 579 -9.46 -25.53 -35.82
CA LEU A 579 -10.08 -26.52 -34.92
C LEU A 579 -11.51 -26.88 -35.28
N LEU A 580 -12.44 -25.91 -35.29
CA LEU A 580 -13.88 -26.25 -35.28
C LEU A 580 -14.33 -26.98 -36.55
N SER A 581 -13.78 -26.63 -37.71
CA SER A 581 -14.04 -27.28 -38.99
C SER A 581 -13.53 -28.72 -39.08
N LYS A 582 -12.68 -29.13 -38.13
CA LYS A 582 -12.10 -30.48 -38.04
C LYS A 582 -12.84 -31.36 -37.04
N ILE A 583 -13.78 -30.81 -36.28
CA ILE A 583 -14.57 -31.55 -35.28
C ILE A 583 -15.92 -31.91 -35.92
N PRO A 584 -16.24 -33.21 -36.09
CA PRO A 584 -17.46 -33.65 -36.78
C PRO A 584 -18.75 -33.02 -36.25
N LEU A 585 -18.86 -32.82 -34.93
CA LEU A 585 -20.03 -32.18 -34.30
C LEU A 585 -20.25 -30.73 -34.75
N PHE A 586 -19.17 -29.99 -35.01
CA PHE A 586 -19.24 -28.58 -35.38
C PHE A 586 -19.22 -28.36 -36.89
N SER A 587 -18.89 -29.39 -37.66
CA SER A 587 -18.84 -29.39 -39.13
C SER A 587 -19.95 -30.24 -39.79
N SER A 588 -20.94 -30.72 -39.05
CA SER A 588 -22.06 -31.51 -39.57
C SER A 588 -23.06 -30.65 -40.35
N ASP A 589 -23.96 -31.31 -41.12
CA ASP A 589 -24.93 -30.65 -42.00
C ASP A 589 -25.71 -29.52 -41.30
N GLY A 590 -25.47 -28.29 -41.78
CA GLY A 590 -26.12 -27.06 -41.31
C GLY A 590 -25.28 -26.16 -40.41
N TYR A 591 -24.11 -26.62 -39.94
CA TYR A 591 -23.18 -25.80 -39.16
C TYR A 591 -21.87 -25.51 -39.90
N GLY A 592 -21.27 -24.37 -39.60
CA GLY A 592 -20.00 -23.95 -40.19
C GLY A 592 -19.71 -22.47 -39.93
N LEU A 593 -18.82 -21.87 -40.71
CA LEU A 593 -18.31 -20.53 -40.44
C LEU A 593 -19.44 -19.49 -40.30
N LYS A 594 -20.39 -19.44 -41.24
CA LYS A 594 -21.50 -18.48 -41.20
C LYS A 594 -22.61 -18.84 -40.21
N ARG A 595 -22.67 -20.09 -39.76
CA ARG A 595 -23.73 -20.59 -38.88
C ARG A 595 -23.10 -21.49 -37.80
N PRO A 596 -22.57 -20.89 -36.71
CA PRO A 596 -21.91 -21.63 -35.65
C PRO A 596 -22.87 -22.66 -35.02
N HIS A 597 -22.32 -23.80 -34.60
CA HIS A 597 -23.04 -24.77 -33.76
C HIS A 597 -23.49 -24.08 -32.45
N PRO A 598 -24.62 -24.47 -31.81
CA PRO A 598 -25.11 -23.85 -30.56
C PRO A 598 -24.12 -23.85 -29.38
N ASN A 599 -23.12 -24.74 -29.41
CA ASN A 599 -22.03 -24.77 -28.42
C ASN A 599 -20.85 -23.84 -28.77
N VAL A 600 -20.86 -23.19 -29.93
CA VAL A 600 -19.84 -22.26 -30.39
C VAL A 600 -20.42 -20.84 -30.35
N HIS A 601 -20.04 -20.11 -29.30
CA HIS A 601 -20.53 -18.77 -29.03
C HIS A 601 -19.59 -17.73 -29.65
N ALA A 602 -19.68 -17.55 -30.97
CA ALA A 602 -18.86 -16.59 -31.70
C ALA A 602 -19.31 -15.13 -31.48
N ILE A 603 -18.35 -14.21 -31.43
CA ILE A 603 -18.62 -12.78 -31.58
C ILE A 603 -18.62 -12.51 -33.08
N ILE A 604 -19.76 -12.15 -33.66
CA ILE A 604 -19.88 -11.92 -35.11
C ILE A 604 -20.14 -10.43 -35.34
N GLY A 605 -19.19 -9.77 -36.01
CA GLY A 605 -19.39 -8.40 -36.48
C GLY A 605 -20.32 -8.36 -37.71
N PRO A 606 -20.82 -7.16 -38.06
CA PRO A 606 -21.72 -6.98 -39.20
C PRO A 606 -21.02 -7.35 -40.52
N ASN A 607 -21.80 -7.80 -41.53
CA ASN A 607 -21.29 -8.03 -42.88
C ASN A 607 -20.90 -6.70 -43.56
N ASP A 608 -20.00 -6.76 -44.54
CA ASP A 608 -19.66 -5.58 -45.34
C ASP A 608 -20.91 -5.08 -46.09
N GLY A 609 -21.29 -3.82 -45.87
CA GLY A 609 -22.48 -3.19 -46.45
C GLY A 609 -23.79 -3.32 -45.64
N GLU A 610 -23.84 -4.15 -44.60
CA GLU A 610 -24.95 -4.16 -43.64
C GLU A 610 -24.76 -3.05 -42.59
N ASP A 611 -25.84 -2.32 -42.25
CA ASP A 611 -25.84 -1.24 -41.25
C ASP A 611 -24.89 -0.05 -41.52
N GLU A 612 -24.69 0.35 -42.78
CA GLU A 612 -23.93 1.58 -43.13
C GLU A 612 -24.50 2.87 -42.53
N ARG A 613 -25.77 2.86 -42.09
CA ARG A 613 -26.44 3.99 -41.44
C ARG A 613 -25.97 4.25 -40.01
N ASP A 614 -25.41 3.24 -39.33
CA ASP A 614 -24.95 3.35 -37.95
C ASP A 614 -23.51 3.86 -37.89
N GLN A 615 -23.12 4.57 -36.83
CA GLN A 615 -21.70 4.84 -36.62
C GLN A 615 -20.95 3.54 -36.27
N PRO A 616 -19.69 3.35 -36.70
CA PRO A 616 -18.92 2.13 -36.41
C PRO A 616 -18.85 1.74 -34.93
N GLY A 617 -18.93 2.72 -34.03
CA GLY A 617 -18.96 2.50 -32.57
C GLY A 617 -20.29 1.96 -32.06
N ASP A 618 -21.41 2.42 -32.60
CA ASP A 618 -22.74 1.94 -32.23
C ASP A 618 -22.91 0.48 -32.64
N ARG A 619 -22.42 0.12 -33.83
CA ARG A 619 -22.37 -1.28 -34.30
C ARG A 619 -21.57 -2.17 -33.34
N ALA A 620 -20.35 -1.76 -32.99
CA ALA A 620 -19.50 -2.53 -32.08
C ALA A 620 -20.15 -2.69 -30.69
N THR A 621 -20.81 -1.64 -30.20
CA THR A 621 -21.52 -1.64 -28.91
C THR A 621 -22.69 -2.61 -28.94
N ARG A 622 -23.50 -2.60 -30.00
CA ARG A 622 -24.62 -3.54 -30.19
C ARG A 622 -24.13 -5.00 -30.20
N VAL A 623 -23.03 -5.30 -30.90
CA VAL A 623 -22.42 -6.64 -30.93
C VAL A 623 -22.00 -7.07 -29.53
N ALA A 624 -21.32 -6.19 -28.77
CA ALA A 624 -20.90 -6.49 -27.40
C ALA A 624 -22.08 -6.72 -26.45
N GLU A 625 -23.16 -5.94 -26.58
CA GLU A 625 -24.38 -6.09 -25.78
C GLU A 625 -25.16 -7.36 -26.11
N GLN A 626 -25.25 -7.72 -27.39
CA GLN A 626 -25.86 -8.98 -27.82
C GLN A 626 -25.08 -10.17 -27.27
N TYR A 627 -23.75 -10.17 -27.40
CA TYR A 627 -22.92 -11.23 -26.87
C TYR A 627 -23.01 -11.33 -25.34
N CYS A 628 -23.05 -10.19 -24.65
CA CYS A 628 -23.27 -10.13 -23.20
C CYS A 628 -24.62 -10.73 -22.78
N ARG A 629 -25.69 -10.51 -23.56
CA ARG A 629 -27.00 -11.13 -23.31
C ARG A 629 -26.95 -12.65 -23.45
N THR A 630 -26.34 -13.16 -24.52
CA THR A 630 -26.13 -14.61 -24.72
C THR A 630 -25.32 -15.23 -23.58
N PHE A 631 -24.25 -14.55 -23.15
CA PHE A 631 -23.43 -15.00 -22.02
C PHE A 631 -24.24 -15.11 -20.72
N LYS A 632 -25.09 -14.10 -20.43
CA LYS A 632 -25.92 -14.09 -19.22
C LYS A 632 -27.05 -15.10 -19.26
N SER A 633 -27.71 -15.28 -20.40
CA SER A 633 -28.80 -16.26 -20.52
C SER A 633 -28.30 -17.68 -20.27
N HIS A 634 -27.11 -18.01 -20.77
CA HIS A 634 -26.51 -19.32 -20.57
C HIS A 634 -26.09 -19.57 -19.11
N ALA A 635 -25.70 -18.50 -18.38
CA ALA A 635 -25.43 -18.59 -16.94
C ALA A 635 -26.67 -18.93 -16.10
N LEU A 636 -27.87 -18.58 -16.57
CA LEU A 636 -29.14 -18.86 -15.89
C LEU A 636 -29.62 -20.30 -16.13
N THR A 637 -29.27 -20.89 -17.28
CA THR A 637 -29.71 -22.24 -17.68
C THR A 637 -28.85 -23.37 -17.13
N ASP A 638 -27.62 -23.11 -16.67
CA ASP A 638 -26.67 -24.11 -16.13
C ASP A 638 -27.02 -24.60 -14.69
N GLY A 639 -28.29 -24.51 -14.29
CA GLY A 639 -28.79 -25.00 -12.98
C GLY A 639 -28.23 -24.28 -11.74
N ARG A 640 -27.36 -23.29 -11.91
CA ARG A 640 -26.77 -22.47 -10.84
C ARG A 640 -27.13 -21.02 -11.10
N CYS A 641 -28.06 -20.44 -10.34
CA CYS A 641 -28.35 -19.00 -10.39
C CYS A 641 -27.09 -18.18 -10.06
N ARG A 642 -26.32 -17.80 -11.09
CA ARG A 642 -25.11 -16.97 -10.98
C ARG A 642 -25.23 -15.81 -11.95
N ALA A 643 -24.67 -14.66 -11.56
CA ALA A 643 -24.64 -13.48 -12.42
C ALA A 643 -23.77 -13.66 -13.69
N ASN A 644 -22.85 -14.64 -13.70
CA ASN A 644 -21.91 -14.93 -14.80
C ASN A 644 -21.58 -16.44 -14.89
N ILE A 645 -21.30 -16.91 -16.10
CA ILE A 645 -20.66 -18.21 -16.34
C ILE A 645 -19.25 -18.18 -15.72
N ARG A 646 -18.88 -19.24 -15.00
CA ARG A 646 -17.51 -19.41 -14.51
C ARG A 646 -16.72 -20.25 -15.50
N MET A 647 -15.81 -19.61 -16.25
CA MET A 647 -14.95 -20.29 -17.23
C MET A 647 -14.08 -21.36 -16.57
N ASP A 648 -14.02 -22.55 -17.17
CA ASP A 648 -13.15 -23.63 -16.71
C ASP A 648 -11.71 -23.40 -17.15
N LEU A 649 -11.53 -23.06 -18.43
CA LEU A 649 -10.24 -22.74 -19.02
C LEU A 649 -10.35 -21.48 -19.88
N VAL A 650 -9.47 -20.52 -19.63
CA VAL A 650 -9.32 -19.31 -20.45
C VAL A 650 -7.94 -19.33 -21.06
N TRP A 651 -7.85 -19.27 -22.39
CA TRP A 651 -6.58 -19.03 -23.07
C TRP A 651 -6.39 -17.53 -23.29
N LEU A 652 -5.17 -17.07 -23.06
CA LEU A 652 -4.74 -15.70 -23.30
C LEU A 652 -3.41 -15.70 -24.05
N GLY A 653 -3.24 -14.73 -24.94
CA GLY A 653 -1.93 -14.34 -25.46
C GLY A 653 -1.48 -13.00 -24.87
N MET A 654 -0.29 -12.55 -25.24
CA MET A 654 0.19 -11.21 -24.93
C MET A 654 0.88 -10.55 -26.13
N GLY A 655 0.54 -9.30 -26.40
CA GLY A 655 1.24 -8.43 -27.36
C GLY A 655 2.65 -8.05 -26.87
N ALA A 656 3.52 -7.61 -27.77
CA ALA A 656 4.87 -7.13 -27.40
C ALA A 656 4.80 -5.80 -26.61
N ASP A 657 3.70 -5.07 -26.80
CA ASP A 657 3.28 -3.89 -26.02
C ASP A 657 2.63 -4.27 -24.67
N GLY A 658 2.36 -5.55 -24.40
CA GLY A 658 1.74 -6.04 -23.17
C GLY A 658 0.20 -6.17 -23.20
N HIS A 659 -0.47 -5.89 -24.34
CA HIS A 659 -1.93 -6.07 -24.44
C HIS A 659 -2.33 -7.56 -24.34
N THR A 660 -3.55 -7.86 -23.89
CA THR A 660 -4.14 -9.21 -23.90
C THR A 660 -5.64 -9.11 -24.16
N VAL A 661 -6.27 -10.08 -24.84
CA VAL A 661 -7.72 -10.07 -25.17
C VAL A 661 -8.24 -8.72 -25.70
N SER A 662 -7.47 -8.12 -26.61
CA SER A 662 -7.70 -6.77 -27.14
C SER A 662 -7.83 -5.66 -26.08
N LEU A 663 -7.41 -5.88 -24.82
CA LEU A 663 -7.23 -4.86 -23.78
C LEU A 663 -5.83 -4.27 -23.87
N PHE A 664 -5.74 -3.01 -24.28
CA PHE A 664 -4.47 -2.29 -24.51
C PHE A 664 -4.04 -1.46 -23.29
N PRO A 665 -2.72 -1.36 -23.02
CA PRO A 665 -2.20 -0.49 -21.96
C PRO A 665 -2.75 0.95 -22.05
N GLY A 666 -3.14 1.50 -20.90
CA GLY A 666 -3.69 2.85 -20.72
C GLY A 666 -5.18 2.99 -21.07
N SER A 667 -5.77 2.05 -21.82
CA SER A 667 -7.15 2.17 -22.30
C SER A 667 -8.20 2.09 -21.18
N ALA A 668 -9.32 2.77 -21.39
CA ALA A 668 -10.45 2.74 -20.43
C ALA A 668 -11.04 1.33 -20.28
N ALA A 669 -10.96 0.49 -21.31
CA ALA A 669 -11.45 -0.89 -21.30
C ALA A 669 -10.76 -1.76 -20.24
N VAL A 670 -9.50 -1.49 -19.91
CA VAL A 670 -8.77 -2.20 -18.84
C VAL A 670 -9.37 -1.94 -17.46
N ARG A 671 -9.97 -0.76 -17.27
CA ARG A 671 -10.57 -0.31 -16.01
C ARG A 671 -12.05 -0.69 -15.88
N GLU A 672 -12.65 -1.28 -16.92
CA GLU A 672 -14.06 -1.69 -16.89
C GLU A 672 -14.25 -2.92 -15.99
N ASP A 673 -14.99 -2.73 -14.90
CA ASP A 673 -15.29 -3.78 -13.93
C ASP A 673 -16.80 -4.02 -13.75
N THR A 674 -17.65 -3.27 -14.45
CA THR A 674 -19.10 -3.35 -14.34
C THR A 674 -19.71 -4.25 -15.41
N LYS A 675 -19.27 -4.10 -16.67
CA LYS A 675 -19.75 -4.88 -17.83
C LYS A 675 -18.95 -6.16 -17.99
N GLN A 676 -19.53 -7.20 -18.59
CA GLN A 676 -18.83 -8.46 -18.94
C GLN A 676 -17.98 -8.32 -20.20
N PHE A 677 -18.48 -7.54 -21.16
CA PHE A 677 -17.84 -7.26 -22.44
C PHE A 677 -17.95 -5.76 -22.73
N VAL A 678 -16.93 -5.22 -23.37
CA VAL A 678 -16.85 -3.81 -23.74
C VAL A 678 -16.47 -3.68 -25.21
N ALA A 679 -17.13 -2.75 -25.90
CA ALA A 679 -16.74 -2.31 -27.22
C ALA A 679 -15.97 -1.00 -27.09
N TYR A 680 -14.81 -0.91 -27.72
CA TYR A 680 -14.06 0.34 -27.75
C TYR A 680 -13.16 0.44 -28.97
N LYS A 681 -12.87 1.68 -29.39
CA LYS A 681 -11.92 1.95 -30.47
C LYS A 681 -10.51 1.94 -29.90
N VAL A 682 -9.64 1.09 -30.45
CA VAL A 682 -8.21 1.09 -30.12
C VAL A 682 -7.54 2.20 -30.93
N PRO A 683 -7.09 3.31 -30.30
CA PRO A 683 -6.60 4.48 -31.03
C PRO A 683 -5.41 4.15 -31.95
N GLN A 684 -4.48 3.33 -31.46
CA GLN A 684 -3.25 2.96 -32.16
C GLN A 684 -3.51 2.17 -33.44
N LEU A 685 -4.64 1.44 -33.51
CA LEU A 685 -4.99 0.57 -34.64
C LEU A 685 -6.15 1.13 -35.49
N GLY A 686 -6.77 2.23 -35.05
CA GLY A 686 -7.96 2.80 -35.68
C GLY A 686 -9.18 1.86 -35.71
N GLN A 687 -9.15 0.73 -35.00
CA GLN A 687 -10.09 -0.38 -35.14
C GLN A 687 -10.94 -0.57 -33.87
N TRP A 688 -12.23 -0.85 -34.06
CA TRP A 688 -13.13 -1.24 -32.97
C TRP A 688 -12.92 -2.69 -32.56
N ARG A 689 -12.82 -2.92 -31.24
CA ARG A 689 -12.66 -4.23 -30.62
C ARG A 689 -13.80 -4.49 -29.65
N ILE A 690 -14.21 -5.74 -29.57
CA ILE A 690 -15.07 -6.27 -28.52
C ILE A 690 -14.16 -7.12 -27.62
N SER A 691 -14.12 -6.80 -26.34
CA SER A 691 -13.22 -7.45 -25.38
C SER A 691 -13.97 -7.88 -24.13
N VAL A 692 -13.63 -9.05 -23.62
CA VAL A 692 -13.98 -9.50 -22.28
C VAL A 692 -13.29 -8.65 -21.23
N THR A 693 -14.00 -8.36 -20.14
CA THR A 693 -13.49 -7.50 -19.08
C THR A 693 -12.92 -8.31 -17.91
N ARG A 694 -12.25 -7.61 -16.99
CA ARG A 694 -11.75 -8.18 -15.73
C ARG A 694 -12.85 -8.92 -14.95
N LYS A 695 -14.11 -8.48 -15.05
CA LYS A 695 -15.24 -9.09 -14.32
C LYS A 695 -15.43 -10.58 -14.64
N VAL A 696 -15.18 -10.98 -15.89
CA VAL A 696 -15.30 -12.39 -16.32
C VAL A 696 -13.98 -13.13 -16.10
N LEU A 697 -12.84 -12.51 -16.48
CA LEU A 697 -11.52 -13.12 -16.35
C LEU A 697 -11.16 -13.45 -14.90
N ALA A 698 -11.44 -12.52 -13.98
CA ALA A 698 -11.16 -12.70 -12.55
C ALA A 698 -11.94 -13.86 -11.91
N ALA A 699 -13.02 -14.34 -12.55
CA ALA A 699 -13.82 -15.45 -12.06
C ALA A 699 -13.35 -16.81 -12.59
N ALA A 700 -12.45 -16.86 -13.58
CA ALA A 700 -12.01 -18.10 -14.21
C ALA A 700 -11.45 -19.13 -13.19
N ARG A 701 -11.63 -20.42 -13.48
CA ARG A 701 -11.01 -21.50 -12.68
C ARG A 701 -9.55 -21.68 -13.04
N HIS A 702 -9.24 -21.59 -14.33
CA HIS A 702 -7.88 -21.72 -14.84
C HIS A 702 -7.67 -20.72 -15.99
N THR A 703 -6.71 -19.82 -15.84
CA THR A 703 -6.23 -18.94 -16.89
C THR A 703 -4.87 -19.45 -17.37
N MET A 704 -4.74 -19.71 -18.67
CA MET A 704 -3.52 -20.18 -19.31
C MET A 704 -3.01 -19.14 -20.30
N VAL A 705 -1.78 -18.69 -20.10
CA VAL A 705 -1.15 -17.69 -20.95
C VAL A 705 -0.15 -18.40 -21.87
N LEU A 706 -0.39 -18.33 -23.18
CA LEU A 706 0.44 -18.97 -24.20
C LEU A 706 1.34 -17.93 -24.86
N LEU A 707 2.66 -18.07 -24.75
CA LEU A 707 3.63 -17.07 -25.22
C LEU A 707 4.77 -17.73 -26.00
N ALA A 708 5.04 -17.22 -27.20
CA ALA A 708 6.17 -17.64 -28.01
C ALA A 708 6.91 -16.42 -28.54
N GLY A 709 8.23 -16.51 -28.65
CA GLY A 709 9.11 -15.47 -29.19
C GLY A 709 9.73 -14.53 -28.14
N ALA A 710 10.99 -14.17 -28.39
CA ALA A 710 11.81 -13.33 -27.51
C ALA A 710 11.20 -11.95 -27.23
N GLU A 711 10.40 -11.39 -28.14
CA GLU A 711 9.78 -10.06 -27.98
C GLU A 711 8.77 -10.01 -26.82
N LYS A 712 8.40 -11.15 -26.24
CA LYS A 712 7.49 -11.25 -25.09
C LYS A 712 8.20 -11.36 -23.75
N SER A 713 9.48 -11.75 -23.73
CA SER A 713 10.21 -12.07 -22.49
C SER A 713 10.19 -10.90 -21.51
N MET A 714 10.56 -9.70 -21.94
CA MET A 714 10.58 -8.52 -21.06
C MET A 714 9.21 -8.21 -20.44
N LYS A 715 8.14 -8.27 -21.25
CA LYS A 715 6.78 -8.03 -20.74
C LYS A 715 6.29 -9.14 -19.84
N LEU A 716 6.65 -10.38 -20.14
CA LEU A 716 6.32 -11.52 -19.31
C LEU A 716 7.03 -11.42 -17.95
N SER A 717 8.31 -11.07 -17.94
CA SER A 717 9.07 -10.78 -16.73
C SER A 717 8.40 -9.67 -15.91
N GLN A 718 7.97 -8.57 -16.54
CA GLN A 718 7.21 -7.50 -15.87
C GLN A 718 5.88 -8.00 -15.26
N VAL A 719 5.14 -8.87 -15.95
CA VAL A 719 3.90 -9.47 -15.41
C VAL A 719 4.20 -10.40 -14.22
N LEU A 720 5.26 -11.20 -14.32
CA LEU A 720 5.64 -12.18 -13.31
C LEU A 720 6.28 -11.56 -12.07
N THR A 721 6.98 -10.44 -12.22
CA THR A 721 7.84 -9.88 -11.16
C THR A 721 7.62 -8.40 -10.85
N GLY A 722 7.02 -7.60 -11.75
CA GLY A 722 6.89 -6.14 -11.60
C GLY A 722 5.69 -5.59 -10.80
N PRO A 723 5.42 -4.29 -10.72
CA PRO A 723 4.34 -3.70 -9.98
C PRO A 723 3.01 -3.96 -10.67
N ILE A 724 1.96 -3.85 -9.87
CA ILE A 724 0.61 -4.17 -10.30
C ILE A 724 0.05 -2.93 -10.95
N GLN A 725 0.29 -2.86 -12.25
CA GLN A 725 -0.29 -1.83 -13.07
C GLN A 725 -1.15 -2.53 -14.09
N PRO A 726 -2.37 -3.02 -13.75
CA PRO A 726 -3.25 -3.64 -14.73
C PRO A 726 -3.49 -2.70 -15.92
N ASN A 727 -3.53 -1.38 -15.64
CA ASN A 727 -3.56 -0.34 -16.66
C ASN A 727 -2.38 -0.40 -17.64
N LEU A 728 -1.16 -0.74 -17.22
CA LEU A 728 0.03 -0.80 -18.09
C LEU A 728 0.37 -2.22 -18.56
N LEU A 729 -0.09 -3.24 -17.82
CA LEU A 729 0.05 -4.66 -18.08
C LEU A 729 -1.32 -5.34 -17.94
N PRO A 730 -2.19 -5.25 -18.96
CA PRO A 730 -3.56 -5.79 -18.95
C PRO A 730 -3.65 -7.27 -18.55
N LEU A 731 -2.58 -8.06 -18.76
CA LEU A 731 -2.55 -9.46 -18.33
C LEU A 731 -2.75 -9.63 -16.81
N LEU A 732 -2.30 -8.66 -16.00
CA LEU A 732 -2.55 -8.65 -14.56
C LEU A 732 -4.03 -8.45 -14.22
N ALA A 733 -4.80 -7.78 -15.07
CA ALA A 733 -6.25 -7.68 -14.90
C ALA A 733 -6.95 -9.03 -15.12
N ALA A 734 -6.33 -9.94 -15.87
CA ALA A 734 -6.88 -11.24 -16.23
C ALA A 734 -6.62 -12.33 -15.18
N PHE A 735 -5.93 -11.99 -14.08
CA PHE A 735 -5.59 -12.94 -13.03
C PHE A 735 -6.87 -13.33 -12.25
N PRO A 736 -7.22 -14.63 -12.19
CA PRO A 736 -8.35 -15.11 -11.42
C PRO A 736 -8.14 -14.88 -9.92
N LYS A 737 -9.19 -14.46 -9.21
CA LYS A 737 -9.16 -14.26 -7.75
C LYS A 737 -9.07 -15.59 -6.99
N ASP A 738 -9.84 -16.59 -7.43
CA ASP A 738 -9.98 -17.91 -6.79
C ASP A 738 -9.68 -19.05 -7.79
N GLY A 739 -8.66 -18.87 -8.64
CA GLY A 739 -8.33 -19.79 -9.74
C GLY A 739 -6.82 -19.95 -9.95
N LYS A 740 -6.45 -20.83 -10.86
CA LYS A 740 -5.05 -21.12 -11.20
C LYS A 740 -4.59 -20.27 -12.39
N ILE A 741 -3.33 -19.88 -12.38
CA ILE A 741 -2.66 -19.27 -13.53
C ILE A 741 -1.52 -20.16 -13.95
N THR A 742 -1.48 -20.48 -15.25
CA THR A 742 -0.36 -21.20 -15.84
C THR A 742 0.18 -20.39 -17.00
N VAL A 743 1.47 -20.09 -16.97
CA VAL A 743 2.20 -19.53 -18.11
C VAL A 743 2.87 -20.67 -18.83
N VAL A 744 2.51 -20.89 -20.10
CA VAL A 744 3.17 -21.84 -21.00
C VAL A 744 3.93 -21.02 -22.03
N ALA A 745 5.26 -21.06 -21.97
CA ALA A 745 6.12 -20.26 -22.84
C ALA A 745 7.13 -21.15 -23.59
N ASP A 746 7.61 -20.71 -24.74
CA ASP A 746 8.80 -21.29 -25.34
C ASP A 746 10.07 -20.76 -24.65
N ALA A 747 11.23 -21.32 -24.98
CA ALA A 747 12.48 -20.95 -24.35
C ALA A 747 12.79 -19.46 -24.53
N GLU A 748 12.54 -18.91 -25.73
CA GLU A 748 12.80 -17.50 -26.05
C GLU A 748 11.91 -16.53 -25.27
N ALA A 749 10.61 -16.81 -25.17
CA ALA A 749 9.69 -16.01 -24.36
C ALA A 749 9.91 -16.20 -22.85
N GLY A 750 10.43 -17.36 -22.46
CA GLY A 750 10.68 -17.76 -21.08
C GLY A 750 12.05 -17.40 -20.52
N LEU A 751 12.92 -16.73 -21.30
CA LEU A 751 14.20 -16.20 -20.82
C LEU A 751 13.91 -15.19 -19.69
N ASP A 752 14.26 -15.56 -18.46
CA ASP A 752 14.34 -14.67 -17.28
C ASP A 752 15.64 -13.85 -17.34
#